data_AF-A0A9N8QV83-F1
#
_entry.id   AF-A0A9N8QV83-F1
#
_cell.length_a   1.000
_cell.length_b   1.000
_cell.length_c   1.000
_cell.angle_alpha   90.00
_cell.angle_beta   90.00
_cell.angle_gamma   90.00
#
_symmetry.space_group_name_H-M   'P 1'
#
loop_
_entity.id
_entity.type
_entity.pdbx_description
1 polymer ?
#
loop_
_entity_poly.entity_id
_entity_poly.type
_entity_poly.pdbx_seq_one_letter_code
_entity_poly.pdbx_strand_id
1 'polypeptide(L)'
;MKPRNPSHGAVVNLARLLAALALLLVAFGARADHTSDCTSRYAKSGAVPGTKWCALDVASNTPGGPGGYSCLNDIDLIKQWCAGETDPQPEQSCPVADPVYPGSGAVTLTESDFVSGDDVPMVFTRTYRSTPLAKNIGAMGPVWFHSWQRNLGLANANSGSPSTILAYRENGEPVTFSWSSGVWRASGSPVLSLAQSGSGWTLTNQTTGTTETYSAQGVLLSESTRTGFLRTLNYDGSGLLTVITQHAAGTSANNDLTVRLEYDDKRRVSRLLDPVSGMTQYGYDNNSNLTSVTWPDGNVRRYAYDDARFKNAITGEIDEAGTRIATWSYDAQGRASAVSHPDASRNVQFAYGNGATTLSYGKSNLTIHFSSTGGVLRPTGTGSTKGATKTAWESDGNLGSQTGIDGSSQEYTYDNAGRPTRLVVHSASGISVTSVRYADATTLRPSSMAQPGKVRAFVYDANGNVTGFSEFSTSDPTGESAFDAKASGQQRTAGVAYDSSNRAVAALEYFNGSKTADWLYFYDATGNLRLATDRVSGWTLGMMGRDAAHRATYLAGDNREALITYNARGRVTQFAYFEYPTTLNGGLHRTLTLKYSYSADGQIVSRTGTAARNNGGSTFMGDATPISSDEIDQWLDNYESGINPVGPPANLHGLLKALQSVQEPGLEPVCIECAFVIPLRWANTGYNVFKDPIWAGIGRGGKPSAEAKQCVDLPPQLTTAERAGMLRELFGQKGNTRMRTATRADSDALGKDFVGPGFRETRDGSGWVSADGLRVYRFPKSKDSPYADTGVQSNFQVKSTPNGQPYVNGHLNIAP
;
A
#
# COMPACT_ATOMS: atom_id res chain seq x y z
N MET A 1 -4.67 23.60 75.69
CA MET A 1 -4.41 22.14 75.72
C MET A 1 -5.71 21.40 75.89
N LYS A 2 -6.11 20.57 74.91
CA LYS A 2 -6.82 19.31 75.13
C LYS A 2 -6.73 18.45 73.84
N PRO A 3 -6.57 17.13 73.95
CA PRO A 3 -5.95 16.29 72.93
C PRO A 3 -6.98 15.53 72.07
N ARG A 4 -6.60 15.14 70.85
CA ARG A 4 -7.36 14.18 70.03
C ARG A 4 -6.69 12.81 70.05
N ASN A 5 -7.48 11.81 70.42
CA ASN A 5 -7.14 10.40 70.53
C ASN A 5 -7.15 9.71 69.14
N PRO A 6 -6.30 8.68 68.89
CA PRO A 6 -6.21 7.98 67.61
C PRO A 6 -6.95 6.63 67.66
N SER A 7 -8.10 6.48 67.00
CA SER A 7 -8.72 5.14 66.83
C SER A 7 -9.66 4.98 65.63
N HIS A 8 -9.67 5.89 64.65
CA HIS A 8 -10.57 5.79 63.47
C HIS A 8 -9.89 5.33 62.16
N GLY A 9 -8.55 5.23 62.12
CA GLY A 9 -7.83 4.83 60.89
C GLY A 9 -7.82 3.32 60.60
N ALA A 10 -7.84 2.47 61.62
CA ALA A 10 -7.65 1.03 61.45
C ALA A 10 -8.92 0.31 60.95
N VAL A 11 -10.11 0.74 61.37
CA VAL A 11 -11.38 0.11 61.00
C VAL A 11 -11.78 0.43 59.54
N VAL A 12 -11.44 1.63 59.05
CA VAL A 12 -11.72 2.05 57.67
C VAL A 12 -10.80 1.34 56.66
N ASN A 13 -9.55 1.04 57.04
CA ASN A 13 -8.62 0.31 56.17
C ASN A 13 -8.97 -1.17 56.06
N LEU A 14 -9.47 -1.81 57.13
CA LEU A 14 -9.90 -3.21 57.07
C LEU A 14 -11.17 -3.39 56.22
N ALA A 15 -12.11 -2.44 56.27
CA ALA A 15 -13.31 -2.45 55.43
C ALA A 15 -12.99 -2.22 53.94
N ARG A 16 -11.99 -1.39 53.62
CA ARG A 16 -11.51 -1.18 52.24
C ARG A 16 -10.76 -2.40 51.68
N LEU A 17 -10.00 -3.10 52.52
CA LEU A 17 -9.33 -4.35 52.15
C LEU A 17 -10.33 -5.50 51.91
N LEU A 18 -11.39 -5.60 52.73
CA LEU A 18 -12.47 -6.57 52.52
C LEU A 18 -13.34 -6.24 51.29
N ALA A 19 -13.60 -4.95 51.02
CA ALA A 19 -14.28 -4.52 49.80
C ALA A 19 -13.42 -4.73 48.53
N ALA A 20 -12.11 -4.51 48.61
CA ALA A 20 -11.18 -4.82 47.53
C ALA A 20 -11.06 -6.33 47.28
N LEU A 21 -11.08 -7.16 48.34
CA LEU A 21 -11.08 -8.62 48.22
C LEU A 21 -12.41 -9.14 47.63
N ALA A 22 -13.54 -8.52 47.99
CA ALA A 22 -14.85 -8.83 47.39
C ALA A 22 -14.96 -8.37 45.93
N LEU A 23 -14.38 -7.22 45.56
CA LEU A 23 -14.29 -6.76 44.16
C LEU A 23 -13.33 -7.62 43.32
N LEU A 24 -12.26 -8.17 43.92
CA LEU A 24 -11.38 -9.16 43.28
C LEU A 24 -12.08 -10.53 43.07
N LEU A 25 -13.06 -10.87 43.92
CA LEU A 25 -13.84 -12.11 43.79
C LEU A 25 -15.02 -11.99 42.79
N VAL A 26 -15.44 -10.78 42.41
CA VAL A 26 -16.55 -10.54 41.46
C VAL A 26 -16.03 -10.25 40.02
N ALA A 27 -14.71 -10.16 39.82
CA ALA A 27 -14.09 -9.96 38.51
C ALA A 27 -13.89 -11.26 37.66
N PHE A 28 -14.27 -12.44 38.17
CA PHE A 28 -14.29 -13.68 37.39
C PHE A 28 -15.73 -14.10 37.10
N GLY A 29 -16.37 -13.34 36.22
CA GLY A 29 -17.73 -13.60 35.77
C GLY A 29 -18.03 -13.07 34.37
N ALA A 30 -17.02 -12.82 33.54
CA ALA A 30 -17.23 -12.80 32.11
C ALA A 30 -17.53 -14.25 31.70
N ARG A 31 -18.71 -14.51 31.13
CA ARG A 31 -18.95 -15.78 30.43
C ARG A 31 -17.97 -15.82 29.26
N ALA A 32 -16.79 -16.39 29.48
CA ALA A 32 -15.94 -16.90 28.43
C ALA A 32 -16.82 -17.85 27.59
N ASP A 33 -16.68 -17.77 26.28
CA ASP A 33 -17.30 -18.79 25.43
C ASP A 33 -16.78 -20.17 25.87
N HIS A 34 -17.64 -21.19 25.82
CA HIS A 34 -17.32 -22.54 26.32
C HIS A 34 -16.02 -23.08 25.69
N THR A 35 -15.78 -22.74 24.42
CA THR A 35 -14.60 -23.11 23.65
C THR A 35 -13.32 -22.47 24.20
N SER A 36 -13.33 -21.19 24.58
CA SER A 36 -12.16 -20.45 25.08
C SER A 36 -11.84 -20.78 26.54
N ASP A 37 -12.84 -21.05 27.38
CA ASP A 37 -12.61 -21.59 28.72
C ASP A 37 -11.96 -22.98 28.65
N CYS A 38 -12.47 -23.85 27.79
CA CYS A 38 -11.94 -25.19 27.64
C CYS A 38 -10.55 -25.23 26.99
N THR A 39 -10.29 -24.46 25.93
CA THR A 39 -8.95 -24.39 25.31
C THR A 39 -7.90 -23.78 26.25
N SER A 40 -8.25 -22.78 27.07
CA SER A 40 -7.38 -22.25 28.13
C SER A 40 -7.03 -23.30 29.19
N ARG A 41 -7.96 -24.20 29.51
CA ARG A 41 -7.74 -25.31 30.45
C ARG A 41 -6.92 -26.44 29.84
N TYR A 42 -7.15 -26.79 28.58
CA TYR A 42 -6.34 -27.77 27.86
C TYR A 42 -4.89 -27.32 27.74
N ALA A 43 -4.64 -26.03 27.49
CA ALA A 43 -3.28 -25.47 27.49
C ALA A 43 -2.53 -25.67 28.83
N LYS A 44 -3.26 -25.72 29.95
CA LYS A 44 -2.71 -25.98 31.29
C LYS A 44 -2.47 -27.47 31.59
N SER A 45 -2.95 -28.37 30.73
CA SER A 45 -2.70 -29.81 30.86
C SER A 45 -1.27 -30.22 30.47
N GLY A 46 -0.53 -29.32 29.80
CA GLY A 46 0.80 -29.61 29.26
C GLY A 46 0.80 -30.48 28.00
N ALA A 47 -0.38 -30.84 27.47
CA ALA A 47 -0.52 -31.55 26.23
C ALA A 47 -0.01 -30.73 25.03
N VAL A 48 0.58 -31.40 24.04
CA VAL A 48 1.12 -30.76 22.83
C VAL A 48 0.22 -31.12 21.63
N PRO A 49 -0.50 -30.15 21.03
CA PRO A 49 -1.32 -30.37 19.84
C PRO A 49 -0.54 -31.01 18.68
N GLY A 50 -1.20 -31.87 17.90
CA GLY A 50 -0.59 -32.62 16.79
C GLY A 50 0.22 -33.86 17.20
N THR A 51 0.43 -34.09 18.50
CA THR A 51 1.09 -35.31 18.98
C THR A 51 0.09 -36.45 19.19
N LYS A 52 0.56 -37.70 19.05
CA LYS A 52 -0.26 -38.90 19.26
C LYS A 52 -0.82 -39.02 20.69
N TRP A 53 -0.23 -38.31 21.66
CA TRP A 53 -0.56 -38.37 23.08
C TRP A 53 -1.45 -37.22 23.56
N CYS A 54 -1.65 -36.21 22.72
CA CYS A 54 -2.35 -34.97 23.08
C CYS A 54 -3.70 -35.20 23.77
N ALA A 55 -4.59 -36.01 23.17
CA ALA A 55 -5.93 -36.21 23.72
C ALA A 55 -5.89 -36.92 25.09
N LEU A 56 -4.90 -37.78 25.28
CA LEU A 56 -4.66 -38.50 26.52
C LEU A 56 -4.16 -37.57 27.62
N ASP A 57 -3.23 -36.68 27.27
CA ASP A 57 -2.66 -35.69 28.18
C ASP A 57 -3.71 -34.66 28.61
N VAL A 58 -4.58 -34.21 27.69
CA VAL A 58 -5.72 -33.34 28.01
C VAL A 58 -6.68 -34.01 28.98
N ALA A 59 -7.07 -35.26 28.71
CA ALA A 59 -8.00 -35.98 29.55
C ALA A 59 -7.44 -36.25 30.96
N SER A 60 -6.12 -36.40 31.08
CA SER A 60 -5.46 -36.81 32.33
C SER A 60 -5.04 -35.62 33.21
N ASN A 61 -4.64 -34.51 32.59
CA ASN A 61 -3.92 -33.44 33.29
C ASN A 61 -4.65 -32.08 33.30
N THR A 62 -5.84 -31.98 32.69
CA THR A 62 -6.61 -30.72 32.70
C THR A 62 -7.04 -30.37 34.14
N PRO A 63 -6.74 -29.17 34.66
CA PRO A 63 -7.03 -28.80 36.05
C PRO A 63 -8.52 -28.90 36.42
N GLY A 64 -8.84 -29.68 37.45
CA GLY A 64 -10.19 -29.88 37.96
C GLY A 64 -10.70 -28.69 38.79
N GLY A 65 -11.78 -28.06 38.33
CA GLY A 65 -12.56 -27.04 39.04
C GLY A 65 -13.99 -26.98 38.49
N PRO A 66 -14.88 -26.15 39.05
CA PRO A 66 -16.22 -25.95 38.48
C PRO A 66 -16.10 -25.47 37.02
N GLY A 67 -16.55 -26.28 36.07
CA GLY A 67 -16.35 -26.08 34.61
C GLY A 67 -15.30 -26.99 33.95
N GLY A 68 -14.41 -27.63 34.71
CA GLY A 68 -13.41 -28.57 34.16
C GLY A 68 -14.03 -29.87 33.64
N TYR A 69 -15.11 -30.34 34.27
CA TYR A 69 -15.80 -31.57 33.88
C TYR A 69 -16.56 -31.46 32.55
N SER A 70 -17.08 -30.28 32.19
CA SER A 70 -17.69 -30.10 30.86
C SER A 70 -16.63 -30.13 29.77
N CYS A 71 -15.47 -29.52 30.00
CA CYS A 71 -14.35 -29.53 29.05
C CYS A 71 -13.72 -30.93 28.88
N LEU A 72 -13.59 -31.71 29.95
CA LEU A 72 -13.04 -33.07 29.89
C LEU A 72 -13.94 -34.07 29.15
N ASN A 73 -15.25 -33.79 29.10
CA ASN A 73 -16.24 -34.64 28.42
C ASN A 73 -16.56 -34.16 26.98
N ASP A 74 -16.04 -33.01 26.56
CA ASP A 74 -16.21 -32.48 25.20
C ASP A 74 -15.17 -33.09 24.26
N ILE A 75 -15.40 -34.35 23.89
CA ILE A 75 -14.46 -35.16 23.09
C ILE A 75 -14.19 -34.52 21.72
N ASP A 76 -15.17 -33.82 21.14
CA ASP A 76 -15.00 -33.19 19.83
C ASP A 76 -14.14 -31.93 19.93
N LEU A 77 -14.29 -31.14 21.00
CA LEU A 77 -13.42 -30.00 21.26
C LEU A 77 -11.98 -30.44 21.63
N ILE A 78 -11.81 -31.53 22.36
CA ILE A 78 -10.49 -32.13 22.62
C ILE A 78 -9.84 -32.58 21.31
N LYS A 79 -10.59 -33.25 20.42
CA LYS A 79 -10.09 -33.63 19.09
C LYS A 79 -9.71 -32.42 18.26
N GLN A 80 -10.49 -31.34 18.28
CA GLN A 80 -10.20 -30.10 17.56
C GLN A 80 -8.92 -29.44 18.09
N TRP A 81 -8.80 -29.30 19.40
CA TRP A 81 -7.61 -28.74 20.04
C TRP A 81 -6.38 -29.61 19.78
N CYS A 82 -6.51 -30.94 19.87
CA CYS A 82 -5.41 -31.90 19.67
C CYS A 82 -5.07 -32.22 18.23
N ALA A 83 -5.98 -31.98 17.28
CA ALA A 83 -5.66 -31.96 15.86
C ALA A 83 -4.62 -30.87 15.55
N GLY A 84 -4.46 -29.91 16.47
CA GLY A 84 -3.66 -28.72 16.26
C GLY A 84 -4.49 -27.72 15.49
N GLU A 85 -5.14 -26.81 16.20
CA GLU A 85 -5.06 -25.44 15.71
C GLU A 85 -3.61 -25.02 15.97
N THR A 86 -2.76 -25.18 14.95
CA THR A 86 -1.57 -24.35 14.89
C THR A 86 -2.09 -22.93 15.05
N ASP A 87 -1.65 -22.21 16.10
CA ASP A 87 -1.85 -20.77 16.16
C ASP A 87 -1.68 -20.25 14.73
N PRO A 88 -2.70 -19.58 14.15
CA PRO A 88 -2.71 -19.31 12.73
C PRO A 88 -1.38 -18.65 12.39
N GLN A 89 -0.55 -19.35 11.61
CA GLN A 89 0.81 -18.89 11.43
C GLN A 89 0.75 -17.56 10.68
N PRO A 90 1.56 -16.56 11.06
CA PRO A 90 1.71 -15.37 10.24
C PRO A 90 2.09 -15.79 8.82
N GLU A 91 1.55 -15.12 7.83
CA GLU A 91 1.78 -15.42 6.43
C GLU A 91 2.39 -14.20 5.75
N GLN A 92 3.46 -14.42 4.99
CA GLN A 92 4.15 -13.37 4.25
C GLN A 92 4.01 -13.61 2.74
N SER A 93 2.76 -13.73 2.29
CA SER A 93 2.38 -13.62 0.87
C SER A 93 1.52 -12.38 0.65
N CYS A 94 1.34 -12.00 -0.61
CA CYS A 94 0.27 -11.06 -0.94
C CYS A 94 -1.10 -11.73 -0.87
N PRO A 95 -2.14 -11.03 -0.39
CA PRO A 95 -3.49 -11.50 -0.54
C PRO A 95 -3.94 -11.39 -2.02
N VAL A 96 -4.89 -12.23 -2.42
CA VAL A 96 -5.39 -12.38 -3.80
C VAL A 96 -6.93 -12.33 -3.83
N ALA A 97 -7.54 -11.99 -4.97
CA ALA A 97 -8.98 -12.09 -5.21
C ALA A 97 -9.89 -11.41 -4.17
N ASP A 98 -9.65 -10.11 -3.92
CA ASP A 98 -10.40 -9.25 -2.99
C ASP A 98 -10.47 -9.77 -1.54
N PRO A 99 -9.54 -9.31 -0.68
CA PRO A 99 -8.25 -9.95 -0.56
C PRO A 99 -8.29 -11.16 0.37
N VAL A 100 -7.78 -12.30 -0.10
CA VAL A 100 -7.62 -13.55 0.64
C VAL A 100 -6.15 -13.91 0.69
N TYR A 101 -5.60 -14.18 1.87
CA TYR A 101 -4.28 -14.76 1.98
C TYR A 101 -4.30 -16.23 1.52
N PRO A 102 -3.58 -16.59 0.43
CA PRO A 102 -3.71 -17.91 -0.18
C PRO A 102 -3.18 -19.07 0.67
N GLY A 103 -2.24 -18.86 1.58
CA GLY A 103 -1.67 -19.92 2.43
C GLY A 103 -2.54 -20.25 3.63
N SER A 104 -3.04 -19.23 4.33
CA SER A 104 -3.88 -19.34 5.53
C SER A 104 -5.37 -19.35 5.22
N GLY A 105 -5.77 -18.81 4.08
CA GLY A 105 -7.16 -18.57 3.70
C GLY A 105 -7.85 -17.45 4.48
N ALA A 106 -7.08 -16.61 5.18
CA ALA A 106 -7.62 -15.47 5.90
C ALA A 106 -8.06 -14.38 4.90
N VAL A 107 -9.32 -13.96 4.99
CA VAL A 107 -9.83 -12.77 4.29
C VAL A 107 -9.29 -11.54 5.01
N THR A 108 -8.80 -10.55 4.27
CA THR A 108 -8.38 -9.25 4.79
C THR A 108 -9.00 -8.12 3.98
N LEU A 109 -9.57 -7.12 4.64
CA LEU A 109 -10.10 -5.91 3.98
C LEU A 109 -9.52 -4.70 4.69
N THR A 110 -8.91 -3.77 3.95
CA THR A 110 -8.32 -2.55 4.53
C THR A 110 -8.88 -1.33 3.84
N GLU A 111 -9.36 -0.37 4.64
CA GLU A 111 -9.91 0.89 4.14
C GLU A 111 -9.38 2.06 4.98
N SER A 112 -9.05 3.16 4.30
CA SER A 112 -8.67 4.42 4.94
C SER A 112 -9.91 5.23 5.30
N ASP A 113 -10.07 5.57 6.58
CA ASP A 113 -11.15 6.42 7.07
C ASP A 113 -10.72 7.88 7.21
N PHE A 114 -9.41 8.14 7.34
CA PHE A 114 -8.85 9.49 7.35
C PHE A 114 -7.44 9.51 6.76
N VAL A 115 -7.14 10.56 5.99
CA VAL A 115 -5.82 10.87 5.42
C VAL A 115 -5.62 12.38 5.51
N SER A 116 -4.52 12.83 6.11
CA SER A 116 -4.13 14.25 6.12
C SER A 116 -3.39 14.66 4.84
N GLY A 117 -3.34 15.95 4.54
CA GLY A 117 -2.57 16.51 3.41
C GLY A 117 -1.13 16.90 3.75
N ASP A 118 -0.56 16.29 4.80
CA ASP A 118 0.83 16.52 5.17
C ASP A 118 1.80 15.87 4.17
N ASP A 119 3.03 16.39 4.09
CA ASP A 119 4.11 15.81 3.26
C ASP A 119 4.41 14.35 3.64
N VAL A 120 4.15 13.99 4.91
CA VAL A 120 4.08 12.63 5.40
C VAL A 120 2.68 12.44 6.01
N PRO A 121 1.71 11.92 5.26
CA PRO A 121 0.32 11.85 5.71
C PRO A 121 0.15 11.04 6.98
N MET A 122 -0.71 11.51 7.88
CA MET A 122 -1.26 10.72 8.97
C MET A 122 -2.48 9.97 8.44
N VAL A 123 -2.42 8.64 8.52
CA VAL A 123 -3.47 7.77 7.97
C VAL A 123 -4.12 6.97 9.10
N PHE A 124 -5.44 7.04 9.19
CA PHE A 124 -6.24 6.11 9.98
C PHE A 124 -6.86 5.08 9.03
N THR A 125 -6.42 3.83 9.13
CA THR A 125 -7.03 2.72 8.41
C THR A 125 -7.77 1.83 9.38
N ARG A 126 -8.86 1.23 8.91
CA ARG A 126 -9.46 0.03 9.51
C ARG A 126 -9.07 -1.19 8.68
N THR A 127 -8.87 -2.31 9.34
CA THR A 127 -8.58 -3.57 8.69
C THR A 127 -9.35 -4.70 9.35
N TYR A 128 -10.01 -5.51 8.53
CA TYR A 128 -10.62 -6.78 8.89
C TYR A 128 -9.65 -7.92 8.65
N ARG A 129 -9.68 -8.95 9.51
CA ARG A 129 -9.02 -10.23 9.25
C ARG A 129 -9.88 -11.38 9.75
N SER A 130 -10.32 -12.29 8.87
CA SER A 130 -11.25 -13.37 9.23
C SER A 130 -10.71 -14.34 10.28
N THR A 131 -9.39 -14.52 10.30
CA THR A 131 -8.69 -15.33 11.29
C THR A 131 -7.92 -14.37 12.20
N PRO A 132 -8.25 -14.20 13.48
CA PRO A 132 -7.45 -13.35 14.35
C PRO A 132 -6.13 -14.04 14.75
N LEU A 133 -5.06 -13.27 14.92
CA LEU A 133 -3.79 -13.74 15.51
C LEU A 133 -3.82 -13.43 17.01
N ALA A 134 -3.32 -14.35 17.85
CA ALA A 134 -3.44 -14.26 19.30
C ALA A 134 -2.90 -12.91 19.83
N LYS A 135 -3.68 -12.22 20.68
CA LYS A 135 -3.47 -10.88 21.28
C LYS A 135 -3.92 -9.64 20.49
N ASN A 136 -4.60 -9.79 19.35
CA ASN A 136 -5.33 -8.67 18.76
C ASN A 136 -6.59 -8.34 19.59
N ILE A 137 -6.49 -7.46 20.59
CA ILE A 137 -7.66 -6.78 21.15
C ILE A 137 -8.15 -5.83 20.07
N GLY A 138 -9.14 -6.25 19.27
CA GLY A 138 -9.68 -5.38 18.24
C GLY A 138 -10.48 -4.25 18.89
N ALA A 139 -9.98 -3.02 18.78
CA ALA A 139 -10.69 -1.83 19.25
C ALA A 139 -12.01 -1.62 18.49
N MET A 140 -12.20 -2.34 17.38
CA MET A 140 -13.38 -2.26 16.52
C MET A 140 -14.13 -3.61 16.45
N GLY A 141 -14.01 -4.47 17.46
CA GLY A 141 -14.62 -5.81 17.49
C GLY A 141 -13.59 -6.94 17.43
N PRO A 142 -13.99 -8.22 17.36
CA PRO A 142 -13.07 -9.35 17.56
C PRO A 142 -12.06 -9.54 16.41
N VAL A 143 -12.37 -9.04 15.22
CA VAL A 143 -11.63 -9.31 13.96
C VAL A 143 -11.38 -8.05 13.13
N TRP A 144 -11.68 -6.88 13.71
CA TRP A 144 -11.45 -5.56 13.11
C TRP A 144 -10.54 -4.74 14.02
N PHE A 145 -9.58 -4.05 13.41
CA PHE A 145 -8.58 -3.24 14.10
C PHE A 145 -8.21 -2.01 13.28
N HIS A 146 -7.60 -1.02 13.91
CA HIS A 146 -7.16 0.20 13.23
C HIS A 146 -5.63 0.42 13.24
N SER A 147 -5.08 1.19 12.32
CA SER A 147 -3.61 1.39 12.20
C SER A 147 -2.93 1.89 13.48
N TRP A 148 -3.67 2.58 14.37
CA TRP A 148 -3.15 3.16 15.61
C TRP A 148 -3.23 2.26 16.86
N GLN A 149 -3.66 1.00 16.76
CA GLN A 149 -3.66 0.05 17.88
C GLN A 149 -2.47 -0.94 17.87
N ARG A 150 -1.44 -0.64 17.08
CA ARG A 150 -0.16 -1.39 17.04
C ARG A 150 0.39 -1.60 18.45
N ASN A 151 0.97 -2.78 18.72
CA ASN A 151 1.51 -3.11 20.04
C ASN A 151 2.67 -4.11 19.97
N LEU A 152 3.37 -4.29 21.09
CA LEU A 152 4.39 -5.32 21.28
C LEU A 152 3.91 -6.41 22.25
N GLY A 153 3.93 -7.66 21.79
CA GLY A 153 3.77 -8.85 22.60
C GLY A 153 5.08 -9.22 23.30
N LEU A 154 5.22 -8.83 24.56
CA LEU A 154 6.47 -8.96 25.35
C LEU A 154 6.56 -10.23 26.23
N ALA A 155 5.62 -11.16 26.10
CA ALA A 155 5.54 -12.33 26.99
C ALA A 155 6.82 -13.20 26.96
N ASN A 156 7.47 -13.29 25.80
CA ASN A 156 8.68 -14.09 25.59
C ASN A 156 9.95 -13.24 25.50
N ALA A 157 9.87 -11.95 25.87
CA ALA A 157 11.01 -11.03 25.78
C ALA A 157 12.20 -11.47 26.67
N ASN A 158 11.92 -12.22 27.74
CA ASN A 158 12.91 -12.69 28.73
C ASN A 158 12.85 -14.21 28.97
N SER A 159 12.31 -15.00 28.02
CA SER A 159 12.04 -16.44 28.23
C SER A 159 13.29 -17.35 28.14
N GLY A 160 14.50 -16.79 28.18
CA GLY A 160 15.73 -17.51 27.85
C GLY A 160 15.92 -17.64 26.33
N SER A 161 16.87 -18.46 25.87
CA SER A 161 17.19 -18.57 24.44
C SER A 161 16.32 -19.60 23.71
N PRO A 162 15.64 -19.23 22.59
CA PRO A 162 15.58 -17.90 22.00
C PRO A 162 14.48 -17.03 22.63
N SER A 163 14.82 -15.79 23.00
CA SER A 163 13.84 -14.80 23.43
C SER A 163 13.19 -14.19 22.19
N THR A 164 11.86 -14.03 22.23
CA THR A 164 11.08 -13.55 21.08
C THR A 164 10.12 -12.43 21.48
N ILE A 165 9.90 -11.48 20.57
CA ILE A 165 8.90 -10.42 20.70
C ILE A 165 8.08 -10.40 19.42
N LEU A 166 6.76 -10.24 19.56
CA LEU A 166 5.85 -10.07 18.43
C LEU A 166 5.45 -8.60 18.33
N ALA A 167 5.75 -7.94 17.22
CA ALA A 167 5.25 -6.59 16.97
C ALA A 167 4.00 -6.67 16.09
N TYR A 168 2.83 -6.41 16.66
CA TYR A 168 1.55 -6.42 15.94
C TYR A 168 1.39 -5.12 15.16
N ARG A 169 1.27 -5.26 13.85
CA ARG A 169 1.34 -4.14 12.89
C ARG A 169 -0.05 -3.63 12.52
N GLU A 170 -0.09 -2.59 11.69
CA GLU A 170 -1.32 -1.91 11.28
C GLU A 170 -2.37 -2.83 10.63
N ASN A 171 -1.91 -3.91 9.97
CA ASN A 171 -2.72 -4.94 9.33
C ASN A 171 -3.00 -6.15 10.27
N GLY A 172 -2.66 -6.03 11.55
CA GLY A 172 -2.87 -7.06 12.57
C GLY A 172 -1.92 -8.24 12.49
N GLU A 173 -0.99 -8.28 11.53
CA GLU A 173 0.04 -9.30 11.43
C GLU A 173 1.22 -8.99 12.35
N PRO A 174 1.73 -9.99 13.09
CA PRO A 174 2.89 -9.82 13.92
C PRO A 174 4.16 -9.98 13.09
N VAL A 175 5.12 -9.10 13.35
CA VAL A 175 6.52 -9.30 12.97
C VAL A 175 7.25 -9.92 14.15
N THR A 176 7.83 -11.10 13.95
CA THR A 176 8.62 -11.78 14.97
C THR A 176 10.03 -11.22 15.03
N PHE A 177 10.38 -10.69 16.20
CA PHE A 177 11.74 -10.32 16.57
C PHE A 177 12.37 -11.41 17.43
N SER A 178 13.57 -11.83 17.06
CA SER A 178 14.39 -12.77 17.84
C SER A 178 15.62 -12.05 18.39
N TRP A 179 15.98 -12.36 19.62
CA TRP A 179 17.23 -11.87 20.19
C TRP A 179 18.42 -12.62 19.60
N SER A 180 19.35 -11.90 18.97
CA SER A 180 20.57 -12.49 18.41
C SER A 180 21.72 -11.48 18.45
N SER A 181 22.88 -11.91 18.98
CA SER A 181 24.11 -11.11 19.06
C SER A 181 23.91 -9.71 19.67
N GLY A 182 23.12 -9.62 20.74
CA GLY A 182 22.92 -8.38 21.49
C GLY A 182 21.88 -7.41 20.91
N VAL A 183 21.15 -7.80 19.86
CA VAL A 183 20.13 -6.97 19.21
C VAL A 183 18.88 -7.79 18.85
N TRP A 184 17.73 -7.13 18.82
CA TRP A 184 16.48 -7.73 18.33
C TRP A 184 16.41 -7.63 16.80
N ARG A 185 16.18 -8.75 16.14
CA ARG A 185 16.14 -8.83 14.67
C ARG A 185 14.81 -9.40 14.20
N ALA A 186 14.17 -8.73 13.24
CA ALA A 186 12.98 -9.23 12.60
C ALA A 186 13.33 -10.34 11.59
N SER A 187 12.62 -11.47 11.64
CA SER A 187 12.81 -12.58 10.70
C SER A 187 12.42 -12.15 9.27
N GLY A 188 13.32 -12.35 8.31
CA GLY A 188 13.09 -12.04 6.89
C GLY A 188 12.76 -10.57 6.59
N SER A 189 13.05 -9.64 7.50
CA SER A 189 12.79 -8.21 7.32
C SER A 189 13.85 -7.37 8.02
N PRO A 190 14.97 -7.04 7.34
CA PRO A 190 15.99 -6.16 7.93
C PRO A 190 15.51 -4.70 8.04
N VAL A 191 14.29 -4.41 7.57
CA VAL A 191 13.69 -3.07 7.54
C VAL A 191 13.24 -2.60 8.92
N LEU A 192 12.88 -3.51 9.83
CA LEU A 192 12.45 -3.15 11.18
C LEU A 192 13.54 -3.56 12.19
N SER A 193 13.90 -2.63 13.06
CA SER A 193 14.78 -2.88 14.20
C SER A 193 14.07 -2.54 15.50
N LEU A 194 14.28 -3.36 16.53
CA LEU A 194 13.71 -3.15 17.85
C LEU A 194 14.83 -2.94 18.88
N ALA A 195 14.66 -1.98 19.76
CA ALA A 195 15.57 -1.69 20.84
C ALA A 195 14.81 -1.48 22.15
N GLN A 196 15.42 -1.87 23.26
CA GLN A 196 14.90 -1.58 24.60
C GLN A 196 15.65 -0.38 25.18
N SER A 197 14.92 0.59 25.72
CA SER A 197 15.50 1.78 26.38
C SER A 197 14.88 1.95 27.76
N GLY A 198 15.66 1.66 28.80
CA GLY A 198 15.12 1.54 30.16
C GLY A 198 14.03 0.45 30.20
N SER A 199 12.84 0.81 30.68
CA SER A 199 11.68 -0.09 30.67
C SER A 199 10.86 -0.04 29.38
N GLY A 200 11.06 0.98 28.53
CA GLY A 200 10.31 1.16 27.27
C GLY A 200 10.99 0.52 26.07
N TRP A 201 10.31 0.59 24.93
CA TRP A 201 10.78 0.00 23.68
C TRP A 201 10.68 0.99 22.52
N THR A 202 11.59 0.84 21.57
CA THR A 202 11.65 1.65 20.36
C THR A 202 11.71 0.73 19.15
N LEU A 203 10.76 0.88 18.23
CA LEU A 203 10.77 0.18 16.94
C LEU A 203 11.06 1.22 15.85
N THR A 204 12.11 0.98 15.06
CA THR A 204 12.50 1.85 13.96
C THR A 204 12.31 1.15 12.63
N ASN A 205 11.57 1.79 11.74
CA ASN A 205 11.52 1.43 10.33
C ASN A 205 12.69 2.11 9.61
N GLN A 206 13.72 1.32 9.30
CA GLN A 206 14.97 1.76 8.68
C GLN A 206 14.78 2.28 7.24
N THR A 207 13.66 1.96 6.59
CA THR A 207 13.33 2.48 5.26
C THR A 207 12.70 3.86 5.34
N THR A 208 11.66 4.03 6.15
CA THR A 208 10.94 5.30 6.24
C THR A 208 11.58 6.29 7.20
N GLY A 209 12.50 5.82 8.07
CA GLY A 209 13.04 6.58 9.19
C GLY A 209 12.02 6.84 10.30
N THR A 210 10.86 6.18 10.24
CA THR A 210 9.82 6.31 11.26
C THR A 210 10.23 5.55 12.51
N THR A 211 10.06 6.17 13.67
CA THR A 211 10.39 5.58 14.97
C THR A 211 9.17 5.60 15.88
N GLU A 212 8.79 4.43 16.36
CA GLU A 212 7.69 4.22 17.28
C GLU A 212 8.24 4.00 18.69
N THR A 213 7.57 4.58 19.69
CA THR A 213 7.89 4.34 21.10
C THR A 213 6.76 3.60 21.78
N TYR A 214 7.13 2.69 22.67
CA TYR A 214 6.19 1.83 23.40
C TYR A 214 6.49 1.85 24.89
N SER A 215 5.42 1.73 25.69
CA SER A 215 5.50 1.54 27.14
C SER A 215 6.18 0.21 27.50
N ALA A 216 6.44 0.01 28.80
CA ALA A 216 6.96 -1.25 29.33
C ALA A 216 6.03 -2.46 29.13
N GLN A 217 4.75 -2.20 28.85
CA GLN A 217 3.74 -3.23 28.56
C GLN A 217 3.54 -3.43 27.05
N GLY A 218 4.29 -2.71 26.20
CA GLY A 218 4.19 -2.82 24.74
C GLY A 218 3.04 -2.01 24.11
N VAL A 219 2.47 -1.05 24.84
CA VAL A 219 1.44 -0.13 24.28
C VAL A 219 2.13 1.00 23.51
N LEU A 220 1.69 1.29 22.27
CA LEU A 220 2.21 2.37 21.43
C LEU A 220 1.93 3.74 22.07
N LEU A 221 2.96 4.55 22.26
CA LEU A 221 2.87 5.88 22.88
C LEU A 221 3.05 7.01 21.87
N SER A 222 3.98 6.84 20.94
CA SER A 222 4.22 7.85 19.90
C SER A 222 4.83 7.26 18.64
N GLU A 223 4.71 8.00 17.55
CA GLU A 223 5.39 7.78 16.28
C GLU A 223 6.06 9.09 15.85
N SER A 224 7.38 9.09 15.65
CA SER A 224 8.12 10.18 15.04
C SER A 224 8.42 9.84 13.59
N THR A 225 8.05 10.73 12.69
CA THR A 225 8.43 10.64 11.27
C THR A 225 9.84 11.17 11.07
N ARG A 226 10.41 10.89 9.90
CA ARG A 226 11.72 11.40 9.51
C ARG A 226 11.76 12.92 9.30
N THR A 227 10.62 13.55 9.02
CA THR A 227 10.52 15.01 8.79
C THR A 227 10.20 15.80 10.07
N GLY A 228 10.29 15.15 11.24
CA GLY A 228 10.11 15.81 12.54
C GLY A 228 8.65 15.96 12.99
N PHE A 229 7.68 15.38 12.27
CA PHE A 229 6.34 15.22 12.85
C PHE A 229 6.37 14.20 13.97
N LEU A 230 5.90 14.61 15.15
CA LEU A 230 5.66 13.75 16.29
C LEU A 230 4.15 13.50 16.41
N ARG A 231 3.76 12.23 16.34
CA ARG A 231 2.39 11.78 16.52
C ARG A 231 2.28 11.12 17.89
N THR A 232 1.48 11.69 18.77
CA THR A 232 1.32 11.24 20.15
C THR A 232 -0.05 10.59 20.32
N LEU A 233 -0.08 9.53 21.13
CA LEU A 233 -1.29 8.75 21.42
C LEU A 233 -1.69 8.96 22.88
N ASN A 234 -2.92 9.41 23.11
CA ASN A 234 -3.46 9.65 24.45
C ASN A 234 -4.51 8.60 24.80
N TYR A 235 -4.32 7.97 25.94
CA TYR A 235 -5.20 6.94 26.47
C TYR A 235 -5.99 7.46 27.67
N ASP A 236 -7.24 7.02 27.80
CA ASP A 236 -8.03 7.30 29.00
C ASP A 236 -7.62 6.41 30.19
N GLY A 237 -8.22 6.63 31.36
CA GLY A 237 -7.93 5.85 32.57
C GLY A 237 -8.31 4.37 32.49
N SER A 238 -9.03 3.95 31.44
CA SER A 238 -9.37 2.57 31.17
C SER A 238 -8.40 1.90 30.18
N GLY A 239 -7.52 2.68 29.54
CA GLY A 239 -6.55 2.22 28.54
C GLY A 239 -7.05 2.27 27.10
N LEU A 240 -8.13 3.01 26.81
CA LEU A 240 -8.62 3.20 25.43
C LEU A 240 -7.95 4.40 24.77
N LEU A 241 -7.52 4.27 23.52
CA LEU A 241 -6.93 5.37 22.73
C LEU A 241 -8.01 6.38 22.38
N THR A 242 -7.95 7.60 22.91
CA THR A 242 -9.00 8.61 22.71
C THR A 242 -8.58 9.71 21.75
N VAL A 243 -7.29 10.02 21.66
CA VAL A 243 -6.78 11.11 20.83
C VAL A 243 -5.45 10.71 20.19
N ILE A 244 -5.31 11.02 18.91
CA ILE A 244 -4.06 11.00 18.17
C ILE A 244 -3.77 12.44 17.74
N THR A 245 -2.65 12.98 18.20
CA THR A 245 -2.24 14.36 17.88
C THR A 245 -0.92 14.35 17.14
N GLN A 246 -0.91 14.93 15.94
CA GLN A 246 0.30 15.20 15.19
C GLN A 246 0.74 16.65 15.42
N HIS A 247 1.98 16.80 15.85
CA HIS A 247 2.65 18.07 16.07
C HIS A 247 3.92 18.14 15.22
N ALA A 248 4.12 19.25 14.51
CA ALA A 248 5.39 19.51 13.84
C ALA A 248 6.40 20.15 14.78
N ALA A 249 7.61 19.59 14.85
CA ALA A 249 8.68 20.15 15.66
C ALA A 249 8.92 21.66 15.37
N GLY A 250 9.05 22.44 16.43
CA GLY A 250 9.32 23.88 16.34
C GLY A 250 8.11 24.75 15.95
N THR A 251 6.89 24.20 15.92
CA THR A 251 5.67 24.94 15.58
C THR A 251 4.77 25.17 16.81
N SER A 252 3.69 25.94 16.64
CA SER A 252 2.70 26.17 17.71
C SER A 252 1.68 25.03 17.76
N ALA A 253 1.31 24.59 18.96
CA ALA A 253 0.26 23.58 19.17
C ALA A 253 -1.13 23.97 18.61
N ASN A 254 -1.35 25.25 18.30
CA ASN A 254 -2.57 25.70 17.64
C ASN A 254 -2.71 25.19 16.19
N ASN A 255 -1.62 24.69 15.59
CA ASN A 255 -1.59 24.10 14.25
C ASN A 255 -1.55 22.56 14.31
N ASP A 256 -1.81 21.97 15.49
CA ASP A 256 -1.79 20.52 15.63
C ASP A 256 -2.97 19.88 14.92
N LEU A 257 -2.67 18.81 14.20
CA LEU A 257 -3.67 17.97 13.59
C LEU A 257 -4.12 16.93 14.62
N THR A 258 -5.42 16.88 14.92
CA THR A 258 -5.97 15.99 15.96
C THR A 258 -7.10 15.11 15.42
N VAL A 259 -6.97 13.80 15.59
CA VAL A 259 -8.03 12.82 15.37
C VAL A 259 -8.51 12.28 16.73
N ARG A 260 -9.82 12.21 16.93
CA ARG A 260 -10.42 11.71 18.18
C ARG A 260 -11.23 10.45 17.95
N LEU A 261 -11.16 9.53 18.90
CA LEU A 261 -11.92 8.28 18.90
C LEU A 261 -12.90 8.28 20.07
N GLU A 262 -14.17 8.01 19.77
CA GLU A 262 -15.21 7.79 20.78
C GLU A 262 -15.56 6.30 20.84
N TYR A 263 -15.96 5.83 22.02
CA TYR A 263 -16.24 4.40 22.27
C TYR A 263 -17.68 4.18 22.74
N ASP A 264 -18.24 3.03 22.40
CA ASP A 264 -19.51 2.57 22.95
C ASP A 264 -19.32 1.91 24.33
N ASP A 265 -20.44 1.53 24.97
CA ASP A 265 -20.45 0.88 26.29
C ASP A 265 -19.73 -0.49 26.31
N LYS A 266 -19.51 -1.10 25.13
CA LYS A 266 -18.73 -2.34 24.97
C LYS A 266 -17.25 -2.06 24.68
N ARG A 267 -16.81 -0.81 24.80
CA ARG A 267 -15.43 -0.34 24.59
C ARG A 267 -14.94 -0.56 23.16
N ARG A 268 -15.84 -0.47 22.17
CA ARG A 268 -15.52 -0.50 20.74
C ARG A 268 -15.58 0.91 20.16
N VAL A 269 -14.72 1.25 19.20
CA VAL A 269 -14.73 2.57 18.54
C VAL A 269 -16.08 2.78 17.86
N SER A 270 -16.86 3.73 18.35
CA SER A 270 -18.17 4.09 17.81
C SER A 270 -18.07 5.25 16.82
N ARG A 271 -17.12 6.17 17.02
CA ARG A 271 -16.89 7.30 16.11
C ARG A 271 -15.41 7.66 15.97
N LEU A 272 -15.07 8.16 14.79
CA LEU A 272 -13.85 8.89 14.50
C LEU A 272 -14.23 10.32 14.14
N LEU A 273 -13.64 11.28 14.85
CA LEU A 273 -13.76 12.72 14.57
C LEU A 273 -12.46 13.21 13.95
N ASP A 274 -12.54 13.75 12.75
CA ASP A 274 -11.40 14.28 12.02
C ASP A 274 -11.15 15.78 12.32
N PRO A 275 -10.01 16.34 11.92
CA PRO A 275 -9.64 17.75 12.15
C PRO A 275 -10.54 18.78 11.46
N VAL A 276 -11.27 18.39 10.40
CA VAL A 276 -12.20 19.26 9.66
C VAL A 276 -13.65 19.09 10.14
N SER A 277 -13.83 18.54 11.35
CA SER A 277 -15.14 18.25 11.97
C SER A 277 -15.98 17.21 11.21
N GLY A 278 -15.36 16.43 10.33
CA GLY A 278 -15.96 15.23 9.76
C GLY A 278 -16.12 14.15 10.83
N MET A 279 -17.24 13.44 10.77
CA MET A 279 -17.57 12.35 11.68
C MET A 279 -17.80 11.07 10.88
N THR A 280 -16.97 10.05 11.13
CA THR A 280 -17.18 8.69 10.66
C THR A 280 -17.77 7.86 11.80
N GLN A 281 -18.88 7.16 11.56
CA GLN A 281 -19.59 6.38 12.57
C GLN A 281 -19.52 4.88 12.25
N TYR A 282 -19.33 4.08 13.29
CA TYR A 282 -19.16 2.63 13.20
C TYR A 282 -20.33 1.92 13.91
N GLY A 283 -21.05 1.08 13.16
CA GLY A 283 -22.21 0.34 13.65
C GLY A 283 -21.90 -1.14 13.82
N TYR A 284 -22.42 -1.74 14.89
CA TYR A 284 -22.09 -3.10 15.29
C TYR A 284 -23.32 -3.95 15.55
N ASP A 285 -23.20 -5.26 15.29
CA ASP A 285 -24.19 -6.24 15.72
C ASP A 285 -23.99 -6.70 17.19
N ASN A 286 -24.81 -7.66 17.62
CA ASN A 286 -24.75 -8.25 18.95
C ASN A 286 -23.49 -9.11 19.20
N ASN A 287 -22.90 -9.68 18.14
CA ASN A 287 -21.65 -10.44 18.19
C ASN A 287 -20.41 -9.54 18.18
N SER A 288 -20.60 -8.23 18.05
CA SER A 288 -19.54 -7.23 17.92
C SER A 288 -18.83 -7.19 16.57
N ASN A 289 -19.50 -7.67 15.53
CA ASN A 289 -19.05 -7.46 14.16
C ASN A 289 -19.35 -6.05 13.70
N LEU A 290 -18.40 -5.41 13.00
CA LEU A 290 -18.63 -4.14 12.32
C LEU A 290 -19.55 -4.39 11.12
N THR A 291 -20.78 -3.88 11.18
CA THR A 291 -21.81 -4.10 10.15
C THR A 291 -22.02 -2.89 9.27
N SER A 292 -21.68 -1.68 9.73
CA SER A 292 -21.83 -0.47 8.93
C SER A 292 -20.78 0.58 9.26
N VAL A 293 -20.39 1.33 8.24
CA VAL A 293 -19.55 2.53 8.36
C VAL A 293 -20.29 3.66 7.65
N THR A 294 -20.57 4.73 8.38
CA THR A 294 -21.19 5.94 7.82
C THR A 294 -20.15 7.06 7.78
N TRP A 295 -19.83 7.57 6.59
CA TRP A 295 -18.89 8.67 6.41
C TRP A 295 -19.56 10.04 6.65
N PRO A 296 -18.78 11.14 6.73
CA PRO A 296 -19.31 12.48 6.99
C PRO A 296 -20.32 13.00 5.95
N ASP A 297 -20.32 12.44 4.74
CA ASP A 297 -21.28 12.78 3.68
C ASP A 297 -22.60 11.97 3.78
N GLY A 298 -22.74 11.10 4.77
CA GLY A 298 -23.92 10.28 5.02
C GLY A 298 -23.97 8.96 4.23
N ASN A 299 -23.00 8.71 3.35
CA ASN A 299 -22.92 7.45 2.63
C ASN A 299 -22.51 6.29 3.56
N VAL A 300 -23.05 5.10 3.32
CA VAL A 300 -22.93 3.96 4.25
C VAL A 300 -22.43 2.71 3.55
N ARG A 301 -21.25 2.22 3.93
CA ARG A 301 -20.78 0.88 3.57
C ARG A 301 -21.23 -0.14 4.60
N ARG A 302 -21.58 -1.35 4.16
CA ARG A 302 -22.05 -2.42 5.05
C ARG A 302 -21.28 -3.72 4.83
N TYR A 303 -21.21 -4.51 5.89
CA TYR A 303 -20.60 -5.83 5.89
C TYR A 303 -21.61 -6.87 6.41
N ALA A 304 -21.73 -7.99 5.71
CA ALA A 304 -22.63 -9.10 6.04
C ALA A 304 -21.86 -10.24 6.72
N TYR A 305 -22.52 -10.94 7.65
CA TYR A 305 -21.97 -12.03 8.46
C TYR A 305 -23.00 -13.16 8.54
N ASP A 306 -23.27 -13.78 7.40
CA ASP A 306 -24.40 -14.71 7.24
C ASP A 306 -24.04 -16.17 7.58
N ASP A 307 -22.75 -16.48 7.79
CA ASP A 307 -22.30 -17.83 8.10
C ASP A 307 -22.40 -18.13 9.59
N ALA A 308 -23.43 -18.90 9.97
CA ALA A 308 -23.67 -19.30 11.36
C ALA A 308 -22.53 -20.15 11.97
N ARG A 309 -21.69 -20.81 11.16
CA ARG A 309 -20.52 -21.59 11.62
C ARG A 309 -19.39 -20.67 12.07
N PHE A 310 -19.22 -19.55 11.38
CA PHE A 310 -18.15 -18.58 11.60
C PHE A 310 -18.75 -17.19 11.78
N LYS A 311 -19.28 -16.93 12.98
CA LYS A 311 -20.08 -15.73 13.29
C LYS A 311 -19.37 -14.38 13.06
N ASN A 312 -18.04 -14.39 12.99
CA ASN A 312 -17.23 -13.19 12.78
C ASN A 312 -16.66 -13.11 11.35
N ALA A 313 -17.00 -14.07 10.48
CA ALA A 313 -16.52 -14.13 9.13
C ALA A 313 -17.42 -13.29 8.21
N ILE A 314 -16.86 -12.26 7.57
CA ILE A 314 -17.53 -11.47 6.54
C ILE A 314 -17.92 -12.38 5.39
N THR A 315 -19.21 -12.49 5.14
CA THR A 315 -19.76 -13.17 3.97
C THR A 315 -19.96 -12.21 2.82
N GLY A 316 -20.08 -10.91 3.05
CA GLY A 316 -20.30 -9.95 1.97
C GLY A 316 -19.94 -8.51 2.27
N GLU A 317 -19.57 -7.79 1.23
CA GLU A 317 -19.35 -6.35 1.23
C GLU A 317 -20.42 -5.69 0.38
N ILE A 318 -21.07 -4.68 0.95
CA ILE A 318 -22.15 -3.93 0.32
C ILE A 318 -21.70 -2.48 0.25
N ASP A 319 -21.61 -1.97 -0.97
CA ASP A 319 -21.17 -0.61 -1.24
C ASP A 319 -22.19 0.44 -0.76
N GLU A 320 -21.79 1.70 -0.88
CA GLU A 320 -22.61 2.83 -0.49
C GLU A 320 -23.89 3.01 -1.32
N ALA A 321 -24.00 2.37 -2.49
CA ALA A 321 -25.22 2.32 -3.30
C ALA A 321 -26.18 1.18 -2.85
N GLY A 322 -25.77 0.35 -1.89
CA GLY A 322 -26.54 -0.80 -1.42
C GLY A 322 -26.37 -2.07 -2.26
N THR A 323 -25.38 -2.09 -3.17
CA THR A 323 -25.08 -3.25 -4.01
C THR A 323 -24.05 -4.14 -3.33
N ARG A 324 -24.28 -5.45 -3.30
CA ARG A 324 -23.28 -6.41 -2.81
C ARG A 324 -22.19 -6.61 -3.88
N ILE A 325 -20.99 -6.10 -3.60
CA ILE A 325 -19.87 -6.06 -4.55
C ILE A 325 -18.91 -7.23 -4.40
N ALA A 326 -18.93 -7.93 -3.26
CA ALA A 326 -18.15 -9.13 -3.02
C ALA A 326 -18.88 -10.09 -2.07
N THR A 327 -18.61 -11.39 -2.25
CA THR A 327 -19.15 -12.48 -1.42
C THR A 327 -18.07 -13.52 -1.16
N TRP A 328 -17.76 -13.75 0.12
CA TRP A 328 -16.83 -14.78 0.57
C TRP A 328 -17.59 -16.02 1.06
N SER A 329 -17.08 -17.19 0.71
CA SER A 329 -17.53 -18.49 1.25
C SER A 329 -16.38 -19.17 1.98
N TYR A 330 -16.70 -19.99 2.98
CA TYR A 330 -15.71 -20.60 3.86
C TYR A 330 -15.81 -22.12 3.89
N ASP A 331 -14.66 -22.79 3.92
CA ASP A 331 -14.55 -24.23 4.12
C ASP A 331 -14.85 -24.62 5.59
N ALA A 332 -14.74 -25.90 5.91
CA ALA A 332 -15.03 -26.40 7.27
C ALA A 332 -14.02 -25.93 8.33
N GLN A 333 -12.87 -25.39 7.91
CA GLN A 333 -11.80 -24.87 8.77
C GLN A 333 -11.85 -23.34 8.89
N GLY A 334 -12.84 -22.67 8.28
CA GLY A 334 -12.99 -21.21 8.34
C GLY A 334 -12.05 -20.47 7.39
N ARG A 335 -11.47 -21.17 6.40
CA ARG A 335 -10.64 -20.57 5.34
C ARG A 335 -11.52 -20.21 4.16
N ALA A 336 -11.22 -19.10 3.47
CA ALA A 336 -11.99 -18.68 2.31
C ALA A 336 -11.91 -19.72 1.18
N SER A 337 -13.01 -20.39 0.87
CA SER A 337 -13.08 -21.37 -0.22
C SER A 337 -13.43 -20.74 -1.56
N ALA A 338 -14.04 -19.55 -1.56
CA ALA A 338 -14.34 -18.80 -2.78
C ALA A 338 -14.56 -17.31 -2.48
N VAL A 339 -14.26 -16.47 -3.47
CA VAL A 339 -14.74 -15.09 -3.58
C VAL A 339 -15.52 -14.94 -4.88
N SER A 340 -16.69 -14.32 -4.80
CA SER A 340 -17.55 -14.06 -5.95
C SER A 340 -18.02 -12.60 -6.01
N HIS A 341 -18.14 -12.10 -7.24
CA HIS A 341 -18.52 -10.74 -7.57
C HIS A 341 -19.70 -10.73 -8.55
N PRO A 342 -20.42 -9.60 -8.69
CA PRO A 342 -21.39 -9.42 -9.76
C PRO A 342 -20.80 -9.68 -11.16
N ASP A 343 -19.55 -9.27 -11.38
CA ASP A 343 -18.76 -9.68 -12.54
C ASP A 343 -18.12 -11.04 -12.28
N ALA A 344 -18.74 -12.09 -12.81
CA ALA A 344 -18.29 -13.47 -12.62
C ALA A 344 -16.88 -13.75 -13.15
N SER A 345 -16.32 -12.90 -14.02
CA SER A 345 -14.94 -13.05 -14.51
C SER A 345 -13.89 -12.84 -13.41
N ARG A 346 -14.27 -12.17 -12.32
CA ARG A 346 -13.44 -11.93 -11.14
C ARG A 346 -13.55 -13.03 -10.08
N ASN A 347 -14.42 -14.02 -10.27
CA ASN A 347 -14.64 -15.06 -9.26
C ASN A 347 -13.41 -15.96 -9.14
N VAL A 348 -13.05 -16.27 -7.89
CA VAL A 348 -11.92 -17.15 -7.58
C VAL A 348 -12.35 -18.21 -6.57
N GLN A 349 -11.94 -19.46 -6.79
CA GLN A 349 -12.10 -20.55 -5.84
C GLN A 349 -10.74 -20.99 -5.30
N PHE A 350 -10.72 -21.47 -4.07
CA PHE A 350 -9.51 -21.91 -3.37
C PHE A 350 -9.65 -23.37 -2.97
N ALA A 351 -8.65 -24.16 -3.34
CA ALA A 351 -8.48 -25.54 -2.90
C ALA A 351 -7.16 -25.66 -2.14
N TYR A 352 -7.26 -25.85 -0.83
CA TYR A 352 -6.11 -25.97 0.06
C TYR A 352 -5.62 -27.42 0.14
N GLY A 353 -4.36 -27.65 -0.23
CA GLY A 353 -3.65 -28.91 -0.11
C GLY A 353 -2.57 -28.88 0.97
N ASN A 354 -1.75 -29.93 1.03
CA ASN A 354 -0.62 -29.98 1.96
C ASN A 354 0.54 -29.11 1.45
N GLY A 355 0.77 -27.95 2.08
CA GLY A 355 1.84 -27.01 1.70
C GLY A 355 1.61 -26.32 0.35
N ALA A 356 0.37 -26.30 -0.15
CA ALA A 356 0.03 -25.63 -1.41
C ALA A 356 -1.45 -25.23 -1.45
N THR A 357 -1.76 -24.19 -2.23
CA THR A 357 -3.14 -23.75 -2.50
C THR A 357 -3.33 -23.58 -4.00
N THR A 358 -4.37 -24.22 -4.55
CA THR A 358 -4.79 -24.03 -5.94
C THR A 358 -5.92 -23.02 -6.02
N LEU A 359 -5.69 -21.95 -6.77
CA LEU A 359 -6.66 -20.92 -7.12
C LEU A 359 -7.25 -21.26 -8.48
N SER A 360 -8.58 -21.24 -8.60
CA SER A 360 -9.29 -21.43 -9.87
C SER A 360 -10.05 -20.16 -10.24
N TYR A 361 -9.80 -19.64 -11.44
CA TYR A 361 -10.43 -18.43 -11.98
C TYR A 361 -10.78 -18.64 -13.46
N GLY A 362 -12.07 -18.54 -13.79
CA GLY A 362 -12.56 -18.90 -15.12
C GLY A 362 -12.20 -20.34 -15.51
N LYS A 363 -11.38 -20.53 -16.55
CA LYS A 363 -10.88 -21.84 -17.01
C LYS A 363 -9.42 -22.10 -16.64
N SER A 364 -8.83 -21.27 -15.78
CA SER A 364 -7.42 -21.27 -15.43
C SER A 364 -7.21 -21.63 -13.97
N ASN A 365 -6.08 -22.27 -13.68
CA ASN A 365 -5.65 -22.62 -12.34
C ASN A 365 -4.24 -22.11 -12.08
N LEU A 366 -3.99 -21.62 -10.86
CA LEU A 366 -2.69 -21.27 -10.34
C LEU A 366 -2.49 -21.98 -9.00
N THR A 367 -1.44 -22.78 -8.87
CA THR A 367 -1.06 -23.38 -7.59
C THR A 367 0.08 -22.58 -6.98
N ILE A 368 -0.04 -22.23 -5.70
CA ILE A 368 1.00 -21.55 -4.92
C ILE A 368 1.49 -22.55 -3.87
N HIS A 369 2.80 -22.74 -3.79
CA HIS A 369 3.44 -23.61 -2.81
C HIS A 369 3.95 -22.79 -1.62
N PHE A 370 3.94 -23.38 -0.43
CA PHE A 370 4.34 -22.71 0.80
C PHE A 370 5.25 -23.58 1.67
N SER A 371 6.09 -22.92 2.47
CA SER A 371 6.80 -23.52 3.59
C SER A 371 6.80 -22.59 4.79
N SER A 372 6.82 -23.15 6.00
CA SER A 372 7.04 -22.37 7.22
C SER A 372 8.54 -22.16 7.41
N THR A 373 9.01 -20.92 7.23
CA THR A 373 10.42 -20.53 7.44
C THR A 373 10.48 -19.35 8.41
N GLY A 374 11.25 -19.49 9.50
CA GLY A 374 11.29 -18.48 10.57
C GLY A 374 9.98 -18.36 11.37
N GLY A 375 9.13 -19.40 11.35
CA GLY A 375 7.80 -19.37 11.99
C GLY A 375 6.74 -18.60 11.20
N VAL A 376 7.02 -18.28 9.93
CA VAL A 376 6.14 -17.55 9.01
C VAL A 376 5.89 -18.42 7.79
N LEU A 377 4.64 -18.51 7.35
CA LEU A 377 4.27 -19.18 6.11
C LEU A 377 4.68 -18.32 4.92
N ARG A 378 5.59 -18.83 4.08
CA ARG A 378 6.16 -18.10 2.94
C ARG A 378 5.92 -18.86 1.63
N PRO A 379 5.64 -18.16 0.52
CA PRO A 379 5.50 -18.78 -0.78
C PRO A 379 6.85 -19.31 -1.28
N THR A 380 6.92 -20.56 -1.74
CA THR A 380 8.13 -21.20 -2.29
C THR A 380 8.10 -21.35 -3.81
N GLY A 381 7.02 -20.90 -4.44
CA GLY A 381 6.87 -20.90 -5.88
C GLY A 381 5.42 -21.03 -6.30
N THR A 382 5.21 -20.98 -7.61
CA THR A 382 3.89 -21.16 -8.24
C THR A 382 3.96 -22.16 -9.38
N GLY A 383 2.83 -22.77 -9.72
CA GLY A 383 2.68 -23.67 -10.85
C GLY A 383 1.38 -23.42 -11.58
N SER A 384 1.45 -23.32 -12.91
CA SER A 384 0.30 -23.22 -13.80
C SER A 384 0.57 -23.94 -15.11
N THR A 385 -0.41 -24.02 -16.01
CA THR A 385 -0.20 -24.52 -17.38
C THR A 385 0.78 -23.67 -18.20
N LYS A 386 1.07 -22.44 -17.76
CA LYS A 386 1.99 -21.50 -18.41
C LYS A 386 3.43 -21.62 -17.93
N GLY A 387 3.67 -22.42 -16.89
CA GLY A 387 4.98 -22.61 -16.26
C GLY A 387 4.94 -22.39 -14.76
N ALA A 388 6.13 -22.40 -14.16
CA ALA A 388 6.29 -22.40 -12.71
C ALA A 388 7.38 -21.41 -12.27
N THR A 389 7.19 -20.85 -11.08
CA THR A 389 8.24 -20.08 -10.38
C THR A 389 8.78 -20.88 -9.21
N LYS A 390 9.98 -20.53 -8.74
CA LYS A 390 10.58 -21.10 -7.53
C LYS A 390 11.12 -19.99 -6.65
N THR A 391 11.07 -20.18 -5.34
CA THR A 391 11.57 -19.24 -4.34
C THR A 391 12.17 -20.03 -3.19
N ALA A 392 13.43 -19.74 -2.87
CA ALA A 392 14.16 -20.36 -1.76
C ALA A 392 14.40 -19.33 -0.66
N TRP A 393 14.10 -19.72 0.58
CA TRP A 393 14.27 -18.91 1.77
C TRP A 393 15.37 -19.48 2.64
N GLU A 394 16.20 -18.61 3.18
CA GLU A 394 17.19 -18.95 4.20
C GLU A 394 16.51 -19.19 5.55
N SER A 395 17.20 -19.90 6.46
CA SER A 395 16.64 -20.30 7.76
C SER A 395 16.19 -19.14 8.67
N ASP A 396 16.75 -17.95 8.47
CA ASP A 396 16.42 -16.70 9.16
C ASP A 396 15.24 -15.93 8.51
N GLY A 397 14.73 -16.44 7.39
CA GLY A 397 13.62 -15.87 6.62
C GLY A 397 14.06 -14.94 5.49
N ASN A 398 15.36 -14.72 5.27
CA ASN A 398 15.85 -13.92 4.15
C ASN A 398 15.63 -14.65 2.81
N LEU A 399 15.43 -13.88 1.73
CA LEU A 399 15.25 -14.44 0.39
C LEU A 399 16.61 -14.91 -0.15
N GLY A 400 16.81 -16.21 -0.36
CA GLY A 400 18.07 -16.73 -0.93
C GLY A 400 18.06 -16.60 -2.46
N SER A 401 17.04 -17.16 -3.10
CA SER A 401 16.91 -17.11 -4.56
C SER A 401 15.47 -17.13 -5.05
N GLN A 402 15.28 -16.67 -6.29
CA GLN A 402 14.01 -16.72 -6.99
C GLN A 402 14.24 -17.10 -8.46
N THR A 403 13.32 -17.85 -9.06
CA THR A 403 13.31 -18.17 -10.49
C THR A 403 11.95 -17.86 -11.08
N GLY A 404 11.92 -17.04 -12.13
CA GLY A 404 10.74 -16.67 -12.89
C GLY A 404 10.28 -17.77 -13.86
N ILE A 405 9.09 -17.59 -14.42
CA ILE A 405 8.50 -18.52 -15.40
C ILE A 405 9.33 -18.60 -16.69
N ASP A 406 9.99 -17.50 -17.06
CA ASP A 406 10.87 -17.36 -18.22
C ASP A 406 12.26 -17.96 -18.00
N GLY A 407 12.52 -18.54 -16.81
CA GLY A 407 13.81 -19.08 -16.42
C GLY A 407 14.81 -18.02 -15.95
N SER A 408 14.43 -16.74 -15.90
CA SER A 408 15.24 -15.72 -15.25
C SER A 408 15.40 -16.05 -13.76
N SER A 409 16.57 -15.79 -13.19
CA SER A 409 16.83 -16.05 -11.77
C SER A 409 17.45 -14.86 -11.06
N GLN A 410 17.19 -14.79 -9.76
CA GLN A 410 17.71 -13.79 -8.84
C GLN A 410 18.35 -14.49 -7.66
N GLU A 411 19.56 -14.08 -7.27
CA GLU A 411 20.30 -14.63 -6.13
C GLU A 411 20.78 -13.50 -5.23
N TYR A 412 20.56 -13.65 -3.93
CA TYR A 412 20.88 -12.63 -2.93
C TYR A 412 21.96 -13.12 -1.98
N THR A 413 22.87 -12.23 -1.60
CA THR A 413 23.79 -12.45 -0.49
C THR A 413 23.61 -11.39 0.57
N TYR A 414 23.81 -11.78 1.83
CA TYR A 414 23.60 -10.94 3.00
C TYR A 414 24.87 -10.87 3.85
N ASP A 415 25.05 -9.77 4.57
CA ASP A 415 26.04 -9.71 5.65
C ASP A 415 25.56 -10.42 6.92
N ASN A 416 26.42 -10.50 7.94
CA ASN A 416 26.09 -11.13 9.23
C ASN A 416 24.95 -10.41 9.99
N ALA A 417 24.56 -9.21 9.56
CA ALA A 417 23.41 -8.49 10.11
C ALA A 417 22.11 -8.78 9.35
N GLY A 418 22.14 -9.62 8.32
CA GLY A 418 20.98 -9.95 7.48
C GLY A 418 20.64 -8.87 6.46
N ARG A 419 21.59 -7.98 6.14
CA ARG A 419 21.38 -6.89 5.16
C ARG A 419 21.92 -7.31 3.80
N PRO A 420 21.18 -7.10 2.69
CA PRO A 420 21.58 -7.66 1.40
C PRO A 420 22.73 -6.88 0.76
N THR A 421 23.87 -7.54 0.64
CA THR A 421 25.11 -6.97 0.09
C THR A 421 25.25 -7.15 -1.41
N ARG A 422 24.56 -8.14 -2.01
CA ARG A 422 24.67 -8.43 -3.44
C ARG A 422 23.38 -9.04 -3.97
N LEU A 423 23.02 -8.66 -5.19
CA LEU A 423 21.97 -9.25 -6.01
C LEU A 423 22.55 -9.59 -7.38
N VAL A 424 22.39 -10.84 -7.81
CA VAL A 424 22.69 -11.29 -9.17
C VAL A 424 21.39 -11.62 -9.88
N VAL A 425 21.18 -11.06 -11.06
CA VAL A 425 20.05 -11.37 -11.93
C VAL A 425 20.57 -12.04 -13.19
N HIS A 426 20.08 -13.24 -13.48
CA HIS A 426 20.28 -13.93 -14.75
C HIS A 426 19.01 -13.81 -15.58
N SER A 427 19.16 -13.36 -16.82
CA SER A 427 18.04 -13.16 -17.75
C SER A 427 18.45 -13.56 -19.16
N ALA A 428 17.50 -13.62 -20.10
CA ALA A 428 17.80 -13.81 -21.52
C ALA A 428 18.70 -12.68 -22.08
N SER A 429 18.63 -11.48 -21.51
CA SER A 429 19.50 -10.34 -21.85
C SER A 429 20.90 -10.42 -21.25
N GLY A 430 21.19 -11.42 -20.42
CA GLY A 430 22.48 -11.61 -19.75
C GLY A 430 22.41 -11.43 -18.23
N ILE A 431 23.57 -11.11 -17.65
CA ILE A 431 23.76 -10.99 -16.20
C ILE A 431 23.71 -9.52 -15.79
N SER A 432 23.08 -9.25 -14.65
CA SER A 432 23.13 -7.94 -13.99
C SER A 432 23.43 -8.11 -12.51
N VAL A 433 24.40 -7.36 -12.00
CA VAL A 433 24.86 -7.44 -10.61
C VAL A 433 24.70 -6.10 -9.93
N THR A 434 24.04 -6.10 -8.77
CA THR A 434 23.99 -4.96 -7.85
C THR A 434 24.75 -5.31 -6.57
N SER A 435 25.67 -4.46 -6.14
CA SER A 435 26.44 -4.64 -4.90
C SER A 435 26.30 -3.41 -3.99
N VAL A 436 26.25 -3.63 -2.68
CA VAL A 436 26.06 -2.57 -1.67
C VAL A 436 27.10 -2.67 -0.57
N ARG A 437 27.65 -1.52 -0.17
CA ARG A 437 28.41 -1.35 1.08
C ARG A 437 27.62 -0.43 1.99
N TYR A 438 27.57 -0.76 3.29
CA TYR A 438 26.85 0.02 4.29
C TYR A 438 27.74 1.06 4.97
N ALA A 439 27.12 2.15 5.42
CA ALA A 439 27.77 3.25 6.12
C ALA A 439 28.06 2.92 7.59
N ASP A 440 27.28 2.01 8.18
CA ASP A 440 27.48 1.54 9.55
C ASP A 440 27.10 0.04 9.68
N ALA A 441 27.21 -0.53 10.88
CA ALA A 441 26.97 -1.96 11.14
C ALA A 441 25.51 -2.32 11.45
N THR A 442 24.64 -1.33 11.64
CA THR A 442 23.32 -1.50 12.27
C THR A 442 22.15 -1.07 11.40
N THR A 443 22.35 -0.10 10.51
CA THR A 443 21.30 0.49 9.70
C THR A 443 21.32 -0.05 8.28
N LEU A 444 20.28 0.32 7.54
CA LEU A 444 20.12 0.07 6.12
C LEU A 444 20.62 1.26 5.26
N ARG A 445 21.65 1.97 5.71
CA ARG A 445 22.20 3.13 4.98
C ARG A 445 23.41 2.71 4.16
N PRO A 446 23.36 2.72 2.81
CA PRO A 446 24.52 2.41 1.98
C PRO A 446 25.53 3.55 2.03
N SER A 447 26.81 3.24 2.19
CA SER A 447 27.90 4.18 1.88
C SER A 447 28.16 4.23 0.38
N SER A 448 28.04 3.08 -0.31
CA SER A 448 28.13 3.02 -1.77
C SER A 448 27.31 1.87 -2.37
N MET A 449 26.92 2.02 -3.63
CA MET A 449 26.21 1.03 -4.42
C MET A 449 26.79 0.95 -5.83
N ALA A 450 27.06 -0.24 -6.31
CA ALA A 450 27.44 -0.50 -7.70
C ALA A 450 26.30 -1.23 -8.42
N GLN A 451 25.99 -0.81 -9.63
CA GLN A 451 24.91 -1.30 -10.48
C GLN A 451 25.36 -1.36 -11.94
N PRO A 452 24.61 -2.04 -12.82
CA PRO A 452 24.80 -1.96 -14.27
C PRO A 452 24.96 -0.51 -14.74
N GLY A 453 26.13 -0.21 -15.30
CA GLY A 453 26.48 1.07 -15.91
C GLY A 453 26.72 2.23 -14.95
N LYS A 454 26.68 2.05 -13.61
CA LYS A 454 26.88 3.16 -12.67
C LYS A 454 27.27 2.75 -11.25
N VAL A 455 27.92 3.68 -10.55
CA VAL A 455 28.22 3.58 -9.12
C VAL A 455 27.72 4.84 -8.40
N ARG A 456 27.15 4.64 -7.22
CA ARG A 456 26.62 5.68 -6.33
C ARG A 456 27.32 5.66 -4.99
N ALA A 457 27.47 6.83 -4.36
CA ALA A 457 27.95 6.97 -2.99
C ALA A 457 27.11 7.99 -2.22
N PHE A 458 27.04 7.81 -0.90
CA PHE A 458 26.21 8.60 0.00
C PHE A 458 26.98 8.98 1.25
N VAL A 459 26.75 10.21 1.73
CA VAL A 459 27.26 10.71 3.01
C VAL A 459 26.07 11.09 3.87
N TYR A 460 26.15 10.78 5.17
CA TYR A 460 25.07 11.00 6.11
C TYR A 460 25.51 11.92 7.25
N ASP A 461 24.56 12.69 7.80
CA ASP A 461 24.73 13.32 9.11
C ASP A 461 24.46 12.33 10.27
N ALA A 462 24.58 12.81 11.51
CA ALA A 462 24.35 11.99 12.71
C ALA A 462 22.89 11.55 12.89
N ASN A 463 21.93 12.28 12.33
CA ASN A 463 20.52 11.88 12.32
C ASN A 463 20.22 10.85 11.22
N GLY A 464 21.17 10.66 10.30
CA GLY A 464 21.07 9.73 9.19
C GLY A 464 20.50 10.31 7.92
N ASN A 465 20.40 11.63 7.81
CA ASN A 465 20.01 12.27 6.56
C ASN A 465 21.14 12.26 5.57
N VAL A 466 20.80 12.07 4.30
CA VAL A 466 21.79 12.15 3.23
C VAL A 466 22.18 13.61 3.06
N THR A 467 23.42 13.95 3.39
CA THR A 467 23.99 15.30 3.22
C THR A 467 24.78 15.42 1.93
N GLY A 468 25.21 14.29 1.36
CA GLY A 468 25.99 14.25 0.13
C GLY A 468 25.72 13.00 -0.70
N PHE A 469 25.81 13.18 -2.01
CA PHE A 469 25.61 12.13 -3.00
C PHE A 469 26.51 12.31 -4.18
N SER A 470 26.95 11.19 -4.72
CA SER A 470 27.54 11.13 -6.04
C SER A 470 27.02 9.92 -6.81
N GLU A 471 26.85 10.10 -8.12
CA GLU A 471 26.65 9.04 -9.09
C GLU A 471 27.63 9.29 -10.23
N PHE A 472 28.31 8.25 -10.68
CA PHE A 472 29.04 8.29 -11.93
C PHE A 472 28.68 7.10 -12.78
N SER A 473 28.55 7.35 -14.09
CA SER A 473 28.41 6.28 -15.07
C SER A 473 29.71 5.48 -15.15
N THR A 474 29.60 4.19 -15.39
CA THR A 474 30.73 3.28 -15.58
C THR A 474 30.72 2.69 -16.97
N SER A 475 31.85 2.11 -17.38
CA SER A 475 31.94 1.30 -18.59
C SER A 475 31.55 -0.16 -18.35
N ASP A 476 30.95 -0.48 -17.20
CA ASP A 476 30.57 -1.83 -16.80
C ASP A 476 29.05 -2.00 -16.92
N PRO A 477 28.53 -2.43 -18.08
CA PRO A 477 27.09 -2.53 -18.32
C PRO A 477 26.44 -3.68 -17.56
N THR A 478 27.19 -4.62 -16.97
CA THR A 478 26.64 -5.74 -16.19
C THR A 478 26.71 -5.49 -14.69
N GLY A 479 27.61 -4.62 -14.22
CA GLY A 479 27.83 -4.34 -12.80
C GLY A 479 28.67 -5.42 -12.10
N GLU A 480 29.21 -6.39 -12.85
CA GLU A 480 30.00 -7.50 -12.31
C GLU A 480 31.32 -7.05 -11.68
N SER A 481 31.88 -5.92 -12.13
CA SER A 481 33.08 -5.31 -11.52
C SER A 481 32.77 -4.63 -10.19
N ALA A 482 31.49 -4.51 -9.83
CA ALA A 482 31.02 -3.88 -8.60
C ALA A 482 31.71 -2.51 -8.36
N PHE A 483 32.41 -2.35 -7.24
CA PHE A 483 33.07 -1.10 -6.86
C PHE A 483 34.40 -0.85 -7.58
N ASP A 484 34.90 -1.82 -8.35
CA ASP A 484 36.11 -1.70 -9.17
C ASP A 484 35.79 -1.23 -10.61
N ALA A 485 34.51 -0.97 -10.91
CA ALA A 485 34.06 -0.48 -12.21
C ALA A 485 34.67 0.87 -12.56
N LYS A 486 35.17 1.00 -13.80
CA LYS A 486 35.81 2.23 -14.30
C LYS A 486 34.78 3.27 -14.70
N ALA A 487 34.96 4.51 -14.25
CA ALA A 487 34.10 5.63 -14.62
C ALA A 487 34.15 5.91 -16.14
N SER A 488 32.99 6.19 -16.76
CA SER A 488 32.82 6.49 -18.19
C SER A 488 32.48 7.96 -18.47
N GLY A 489 32.37 8.81 -17.45
CA GLY A 489 32.54 10.26 -17.55
C GLY A 489 31.34 11.13 -17.19
N GLN A 490 30.11 10.61 -17.21
CA GLN A 490 28.98 11.37 -16.67
C GLN A 490 28.97 11.26 -15.15
N GLN A 491 28.87 12.40 -14.47
CA GLN A 491 28.84 12.49 -13.02
C GLN A 491 27.72 13.42 -12.57
N ARG A 492 26.94 12.94 -11.60
CA ARG A 492 25.98 13.73 -10.84
C ARG A 492 26.45 13.81 -9.41
N THR A 493 26.35 14.98 -8.80
CA THR A 493 26.54 15.12 -7.37
C THR A 493 25.44 15.98 -6.79
N ALA A 494 25.06 15.70 -5.55
CA ALA A 494 24.13 16.54 -4.82
C ALA A 494 24.57 16.72 -3.38
N GLY A 495 24.20 17.86 -2.80
CA GLY A 495 24.37 18.16 -1.38
C GLY A 495 23.06 18.65 -0.79
N VAL A 496 22.73 18.23 0.42
CA VAL A 496 21.48 18.62 1.09
C VAL A 496 21.78 19.09 2.50
N ALA A 497 21.16 20.21 2.88
CA ALA A 497 21.19 20.73 4.24
C ALA A 497 19.83 20.55 4.90
N TYR A 498 19.85 20.30 6.21
CA TYR A 498 18.66 20.06 7.03
C TYR A 498 18.60 21.05 8.19
N ASP A 499 17.39 21.37 8.62
CA ASP A 499 17.17 22.12 9.87
C ASP A 499 17.27 21.20 11.11
N SER A 500 17.14 21.81 12.30
CA SER A 500 17.12 21.08 13.57
C SER A 500 15.91 20.15 13.75
N SER A 501 14.88 20.30 12.91
CA SER A 501 13.68 19.45 12.88
C SER A 501 13.80 18.34 11.84
N ASN A 502 15.00 18.13 11.28
CA ASN A 502 15.29 17.06 10.33
C ASN A 502 14.63 17.24 8.94
N ARG A 503 14.27 18.47 8.58
CA ARG A 503 13.65 18.81 7.29
C ARG A 503 14.67 19.43 6.35
N ALA A 504 14.61 19.09 5.06
CA ALA A 504 15.54 19.64 4.07
C ALA A 504 15.29 21.14 3.89
N VAL A 505 16.31 21.99 4.00
CA VAL A 505 16.19 23.45 3.81
C VAL A 505 16.91 23.97 2.59
N ALA A 506 17.88 23.21 2.08
CA ALA A 506 18.55 23.49 0.82
C ALA A 506 19.01 22.20 0.13
N ALA A 507 19.02 22.19 -1.20
CA ALA A 507 19.64 21.14 -1.99
C ALA A 507 20.37 21.72 -3.21
N LEU A 508 21.59 21.27 -3.44
CA LEU A 508 22.42 21.65 -4.59
C LEU A 508 22.61 20.44 -5.47
N GLU A 509 22.54 20.63 -6.79
CA GLU A 509 22.83 19.59 -7.78
C GLU A 509 23.84 20.06 -8.80
N TYR A 510 24.74 19.15 -9.17
CA TYR A 510 25.73 19.36 -10.21
C TYR A 510 25.68 18.20 -11.22
N PHE A 511 25.80 18.54 -12.49
CA PHE A 511 26.03 17.61 -13.59
C PHE A 511 27.36 17.95 -14.25
N ASN A 512 28.30 17.00 -14.27
CA ASN A 512 29.65 17.16 -14.80
C ASN A 512 30.33 18.46 -14.31
N GLY A 513 30.22 18.74 -13.01
CA GLY A 513 30.79 19.93 -12.37
C GLY A 513 30.04 21.24 -12.60
N SER A 514 29.00 21.25 -13.44
CA SER A 514 28.13 22.42 -13.63
C SER A 514 26.94 22.38 -12.69
N LYS A 515 26.70 23.45 -11.93
CA LYS A 515 25.55 23.54 -11.03
C LYS A 515 24.25 23.59 -11.86
N THR A 516 23.40 22.58 -11.70
CA THR A 516 22.13 22.44 -12.43
C THR A 516 20.91 22.77 -11.59
N ALA A 517 21.03 22.74 -10.25
CA ALA A 517 19.96 23.14 -9.35
C ALA A 517 20.51 23.71 -8.03
N ASP A 518 19.78 24.66 -7.44
CA ASP A 518 20.08 25.30 -6.15
C ASP A 518 18.77 25.63 -5.44
N TRP A 519 18.20 24.59 -4.83
CA TRP A 519 16.91 24.60 -4.18
C TRP A 519 17.00 25.17 -2.77
N LEU A 520 16.03 26.01 -2.42
CA LEU A 520 15.69 26.37 -1.04
C LEU A 520 14.25 25.95 -0.72
N TYR A 521 14.07 25.45 0.50
CA TYR A 521 12.78 24.99 1.00
C TYR A 521 12.40 25.76 2.25
N PHE A 522 11.14 26.19 2.31
CA PHE A 522 10.56 26.85 3.46
C PHE A 522 9.29 26.13 3.89
N TYR A 523 9.11 26.03 5.20
CA TYR A 523 8.00 25.31 5.82
C TYR A 523 7.01 26.29 6.46
N ASP A 524 5.74 25.94 6.49
CA ASP A 524 4.70 26.73 7.15
C ASP A 524 4.58 26.38 8.65
N ALA A 525 3.61 27.00 9.31
CA ALA A 525 3.37 26.81 10.73
C ALA A 525 2.74 25.45 11.08
N THR A 526 2.33 24.65 10.08
CA THR A 526 1.92 23.24 10.24
C THR A 526 3.11 22.29 10.10
N GLY A 527 4.29 22.82 9.72
CA GLY A 527 5.51 22.04 9.54
C GLY A 527 5.70 21.43 8.15
N ASN A 528 4.70 21.58 7.28
CA ASN A 528 4.72 21.11 5.90
C ASN A 528 5.42 22.09 4.96
N LEU A 529 5.83 21.61 3.80
CA LEU A 529 6.43 22.44 2.76
C LEU A 529 5.45 23.54 2.33
N ARG A 530 5.92 24.79 2.43
CA ARG A 530 5.20 25.99 2.04
C ARG A 530 5.73 26.57 0.74
N LEU A 531 7.02 26.55 0.52
CA LEU A 531 7.65 27.21 -0.63
C LEU A 531 8.91 26.47 -1.02
N ALA A 532 9.06 26.20 -2.32
CA ALA A 532 10.28 25.72 -2.91
C ALA A 532 10.72 26.70 -4.00
N THR A 533 12.00 27.06 -4.02
CA THR A 533 12.58 27.94 -5.04
C THR A 533 13.91 27.39 -5.52
N ASP A 534 14.12 27.35 -6.84
CA ASP A 534 15.40 27.02 -7.45
C ASP A 534 16.07 28.28 -7.96
N ARG A 535 17.23 28.62 -7.40
CA ARG A 535 17.99 29.81 -7.76
C ARG A 535 18.69 29.68 -9.12
N VAL A 536 18.82 28.47 -9.68
CA VAL A 536 19.40 28.27 -11.01
C VAL A 536 18.37 28.61 -12.09
N SER A 537 17.18 28.00 -12.04
CA SER A 537 16.11 28.28 -13.00
C SER A 537 15.30 29.54 -12.69
N GLY A 538 15.35 30.04 -11.46
CA GLY A 538 14.47 31.10 -10.95
C GLY A 538 13.06 30.61 -10.61
N TRP A 539 12.79 29.32 -10.76
CA TRP A 539 11.48 28.70 -10.52
C TRP A 539 11.08 28.81 -9.05
N THR A 540 9.81 29.11 -8.78
CA THR A 540 9.25 29.24 -7.42
C THR A 540 7.76 28.87 -7.40
N LEU A 541 7.40 27.93 -6.52
CA LEU A 541 6.00 27.62 -6.19
C LEU A 541 5.83 27.53 -4.68
N GLY A 542 4.76 28.12 -4.15
CA GLY A 542 4.38 27.98 -2.74
C GLY A 542 2.92 27.54 -2.48
N MET A 543 2.72 26.69 -1.47
CA MET A 543 1.43 26.32 -0.93
C MET A 543 1.03 27.39 0.08
N MET A 544 0.08 28.21 -0.33
CA MET A 544 -0.32 29.44 0.37
C MET A 544 -1.47 29.21 1.34
N GLY A 545 -2.23 28.13 1.17
CA GLY A 545 -3.35 27.79 2.04
C GLY A 545 -3.49 26.28 2.23
N ARG A 546 -3.86 25.90 3.46
CA ARG A 546 -4.24 24.54 3.84
C ARG A 546 -5.53 24.58 4.67
N ASP A 547 -6.28 23.49 4.68
CA ASP A 547 -7.38 23.31 5.64
C ASP A 547 -6.89 22.69 6.97
N ALA A 548 -7.80 22.44 7.91
CA ALA A 548 -7.46 21.88 9.22
C ALA A 548 -6.96 20.42 9.18
N ALA A 549 -7.18 19.70 8.07
CA ALA A 549 -6.57 18.39 7.82
C ALA A 549 -5.24 18.52 7.05
N HIS A 550 -4.71 19.75 6.96
CA HIS A 550 -3.49 20.13 6.26
C HIS A 550 -3.52 19.91 4.74
N ARG A 551 -4.69 19.73 4.13
CA ARG A 551 -4.83 19.57 2.67
C ARG A 551 -4.68 20.90 1.96
N ALA A 552 -4.01 20.92 0.81
CA ALA A 552 -3.79 22.13 0.02
C ALA A 552 -5.11 22.78 -0.41
N THR A 553 -5.30 24.07 -0.16
CA THR A 553 -6.48 24.83 -0.64
C THR A 553 -6.11 25.93 -1.62
N TYR A 554 -4.86 26.40 -1.55
CA TYR A 554 -4.34 27.46 -2.41
C TYR A 554 -2.85 27.28 -2.68
N LEU A 555 -2.45 27.28 -3.94
CA LEU A 555 -1.07 27.25 -4.41
C LEU A 555 -0.82 28.48 -5.29
N ALA A 556 0.35 29.09 -5.17
CA ALA A 556 0.74 30.25 -5.97
C ALA A 556 2.24 30.28 -6.24
N GLY A 557 2.64 30.75 -7.42
CA GLY A 557 4.04 30.94 -7.80
C GLY A 557 4.24 30.94 -9.31
N ASP A 558 5.35 31.52 -9.77
CA ASP A 558 5.70 31.64 -11.20
C ASP A 558 4.56 32.14 -12.09
N ASN A 559 3.86 33.19 -11.64
CA ASN A 559 2.70 33.78 -12.32
C ASN A 559 1.53 32.80 -12.49
N ARG A 560 1.37 31.87 -11.55
CA ARG A 560 0.29 30.88 -11.55
C ARG A 560 -0.34 30.75 -10.19
N GLU A 561 -1.61 30.37 -10.17
CA GLU A 561 -2.37 30.09 -8.97
C GLU A 561 -3.23 28.84 -9.17
N ALA A 562 -3.48 28.09 -8.10
CA ALA A 562 -4.43 26.99 -8.08
C ALA A 562 -5.26 27.01 -6.80
N LEU A 563 -6.58 26.89 -6.94
CA LEU A 563 -7.55 26.81 -5.84
C LEU A 563 -8.20 25.44 -5.84
N ILE A 564 -8.30 24.83 -4.65
CA ILE A 564 -8.79 23.46 -4.47
C ILE A 564 -9.87 23.46 -3.41
N THR A 565 -10.92 22.69 -3.67
CA THR A 565 -11.99 22.46 -2.69
C THR A 565 -12.25 20.97 -2.55
N TYR A 566 -12.59 20.54 -1.34
CA TYR A 566 -12.84 19.14 -1.00
C TYR A 566 -14.27 18.95 -0.49
N ASN A 567 -14.83 17.76 -0.69
CA ASN A 567 -16.04 17.34 0.02
C ASN A 567 -15.71 16.91 1.46
N ALA A 568 -16.74 16.53 2.21
CA ALA A 568 -16.62 16.08 3.60
C ALA A 568 -15.83 14.76 3.76
N ARG A 569 -15.61 13.97 2.69
CA ARG A 569 -14.72 12.79 2.68
C ARG A 569 -13.28 13.13 2.25
N GLY A 570 -12.97 14.41 2.01
CA GLY A 570 -11.65 14.84 1.55
C GLY A 570 -11.35 14.59 0.08
N ARG A 571 -12.36 14.31 -0.75
CA ARG A 571 -12.21 14.17 -2.21
C ARG A 571 -12.33 15.52 -2.89
N VAL A 572 -11.51 15.78 -3.91
CA VAL A 572 -11.51 17.05 -4.66
C VAL A 572 -12.84 17.26 -5.38
N THR A 573 -13.53 18.37 -5.13
CA THR A 573 -14.78 18.72 -5.83
C THR A 573 -14.57 19.79 -6.89
N GLN A 574 -13.56 20.64 -6.71
CA GLN A 574 -13.16 21.62 -7.70
C GLN A 574 -11.65 21.83 -7.69
N PHE A 575 -11.08 21.97 -8.88
CA PHE A 575 -9.72 22.44 -9.11
C PHE A 575 -9.78 23.61 -10.10
N ALA A 576 -9.39 24.80 -9.66
CA ALA A 576 -9.31 25.98 -10.51
C ALA A 576 -7.86 26.43 -10.63
N TYR A 577 -7.36 26.53 -11.86
CA TYR A 577 -6.00 26.94 -12.16
C TYR A 577 -6.01 28.24 -12.96
N PHE A 578 -5.09 29.13 -12.62
CA PHE A 578 -4.91 30.44 -13.20
C PHE A 578 -3.45 30.57 -13.63
N GLU A 579 -3.23 30.99 -14.87
CA GLU A 579 -1.91 31.31 -15.42
C GLU A 579 -1.93 32.75 -15.90
N TYR A 580 -1.25 33.63 -15.18
CA TYR A 580 -1.16 35.05 -15.48
C TYR A 580 -0.28 35.30 -16.71
N PRO A 581 -0.48 36.44 -17.41
CA PRO A 581 0.24 36.73 -18.65
C PRO A 581 1.74 36.94 -18.42
N THR A 582 2.56 36.23 -19.19
CA THR A 582 4.03 36.33 -19.18
C THR A 582 4.58 36.32 -20.61
N THR A 583 5.84 36.69 -20.81
CA THR A 583 6.48 36.54 -22.13
C THR A 583 6.57 35.07 -22.56
N LEU A 584 6.74 34.14 -21.62
CA LEU A 584 6.84 32.70 -21.86
C LEU A 584 5.56 32.10 -22.43
N ASN A 585 4.40 32.64 -22.05
CA ASN A 585 3.11 32.17 -22.52
C ASN A 585 2.47 33.04 -23.61
N GLY A 586 3.25 33.96 -24.20
CA GLY A 586 2.80 34.85 -25.27
C GLY A 586 1.92 36.00 -24.80
N GLY A 587 1.99 36.39 -23.51
CA GLY A 587 1.17 37.44 -22.91
C GLY A 587 -0.27 37.00 -22.64
N LEU A 588 -0.51 35.70 -22.54
CA LEU A 588 -1.84 35.13 -22.39
C LEU A 588 -2.17 34.84 -20.93
N HIS A 589 -3.32 35.33 -20.48
CA HIS A 589 -3.94 34.90 -19.24
C HIS A 589 -4.83 33.71 -19.56
N ARG A 590 -4.64 32.58 -18.86
CA ARG A 590 -5.46 31.36 -19.03
C ARG A 590 -6.06 30.94 -17.70
N THR A 591 -7.27 30.41 -17.74
CA THR A 591 -7.89 29.76 -16.59
C THR A 591 -8.46 28.42 -16.97
N LEU A 592 -8.31 27.44 -16.09
CA LEU A 592 -8.96 26.14 -16.14
C LEU A 592 -9.82 25.99 -14.88
N THR A 593 -11.05 25.53 -15.01
CA THR A 593 -11.86 25.14 -13.85
C THR A 593 -12.42 23.76 -14.10
N LEU A 594 -12.06 22.82 -13.23
CA LEU A 594 -12.52 21.45 -13.23
C LEU A 594 -13.47 21.24 -12.07
N LYS A 595 -14.60 20.60 -12.32
CA LYS A 595 -15.56 20.19 -11.30
C LYS A 595 -15.74 18.68 -11.35
N TYR A 596 -15.76 18.10 -10.17
CA TYR A 596 -15.92 16.66 -9.95
C TYR A 596 -17.21 16.42 -9.17
N SER A 597 -17.97 15.41 -9.59
CA SER A 597 -19.02 14.81 -8.78
C SER A 597 -18.76 13.32 -8.61
N TYR A 598 -19.21 12.78 -7.48
CA TYR A 598 -18.98 11.40 -7.10
C TYR A 598 -20.31 10.70 -6.85
N SER A 599 -20.40 9.43 -7.20
CA SER A 599 -21.45 8.53 -6.74
C SER A 599 -21.23 8.20 -5.26
N ALA A 600 -22.23 7.55 -4.65
CA ALA A 600 -22.18 7.15 -3.24
C ALA A 600 -20.96 6.28 -2.93
N ASP A 601 -20.62 5.33 -3.82
CA ASP A 601 -19.45 4.44 -3.74
C ASP A 601 -18.11 5.16 -4.02
N GLY A 602 -18.17 6.44 -4.37
CA GLY A 602 -17.01 7.28 -4.61
C GLY A 602 -16.39 7.22 -5.99
N GLN A 603 -17.04 6.57 -6.95
CA GLN A 603 -16.64 6.69 -8.35
C GLN A 603 -16.94 8.10 -8.88
N ILE A 604 -16.11 8.60 -9.79
CA ILE A 604 -16.36 9.90 -10.43
C ILE A 604 -17.54 9.73 -11.39
N VAL A 605 -18.65 10.42 -11.11
CA VAL A 605 -19.87 10.42 -11.96
C VAL A 605 -19.78 11.48 -13.04
N SER A 606 -19.20 12.65 -12.72
CA SER A 606 -18.96 13.69 -13.71
C SER A 606 -17.62 14.37 -13.48
N ARG A 607 -16.92 14.64 -14.58
CA ARG A 607 -15.74 15.50 -14.63
C ARG A 607 -15.94 16.49 -15.76
N THR A 608 -16.20 17.74 -15.42
CA THR A 608 -16.46 18.81 -16.40
C THR A 608 -15.39 19.88 -16.27
N GLY A 609 -14.88 20.34 -17.40
CA GLY A 609 -13.87 21.40 -17.48
C GLY A 609 -14.39 22.60 -18.25
N THR A 610 -14.01 23.79 -17.81
CA THR A 610 -14.10 25.01 -18.61
C THR A 610 -12.73 25.66 -18.70
N ALA A 611 -12.38 26.16 -19.88
CA ALA A 611 -11.20 26.97 -20.09
C ALA A 611 -11.59 28.38 -20.53
N ALA A 612 -10.83 29.39 -20.10
CA ALA A 612 -10.96 30.74 -20.61
C ALA A 612 -9.57 31.32 -20.89
N ARG A 613 -9.52 32.30 -21.79
CA ARG A 613 -8.29 33.03 -22.12
C ARG A 613 -8.58 34.50 -22.39
N ASN A 614 -7.57 35.36 -22.26
CA ASN A 614 -7.67 36.72 -22.78
C ASN A 614 -7.59 36.73 -24.33
N ASN A 615 -8.41 37.54 -24.99
CA ASN A 615 -8.40 37.69 -26.45
C ASN A 615 -7.40 38.78 -26.90
N GLY A 616 -6.11 38.58 -26.59
CA GLY A 616 -5.02 39.32 -27.24
C GLY A 616 -4.88 40.82 -26.91
N GLY A 617 -5.27 41.27 -25.71
CA GLY A 617 -4.95 42.65 -25.31
C GLY A 617 -5.65 43.27 -24.09
N SER A 618 -6.34 42.52 -23.23
CA SER A 618 -6.95 43.11 -22.03
C SER A 618 -6.76 42.27 -20.77
N THR A 619 -6.90 42.91 -19.62
CA THR A 619 -7.08 42.31 -18.28
C THR A 619 -8.39 41.51 -18.16
N PHE A 620 -9.25 41.53 -19.19
CA PHE A 620 -10.53 40.83 -19.20
C PHE A 620 -10.35 39.39 -19.74
N MET A 621 -10.76 38.42 -18.93
CA MET A 621 -10.89 37.02 -19.36
C MET A 621 -12.05 36.91 -20.34
N GLY A 622 -11.86 36.23 -21.47
CA GLY A 622 -12.97 35.84 -22.33
C GLY A 622 -13.93 34.88 -21.60
N ASP A 623 -15.09 34.64 -22.20
CA ASP A 623 -16.07 33.72 -21.62
C ASP A 623 -15.49 32.31 -21.45
N ALA A 624 -15.79 31.68 -20.32
CA ALA A 624 -15.35 30.32 -20.04
C ALA A 624 -16.08 29.33 -20.95
N THR A 625 -15.32 28.65 -21.81
CA THR A 625 -15.83 27.66 -22.75
C THR A 625 -15.66 26.24 -22.19
N PRO A 626 -16.69 25.38 -22.28
CA PRO A 626 -16.54 23.96 -21.95
C PRO A 626 -15.46 23.28 -22.80
N ILE A 627 -14.71 22.37 -22.19
CA ILE A 627 -13.67 21.56 -22.85
C ILE A 627 -13.96 20.07 -22.69
N SER A 628 -13.44 19.26 -23.62
CA SER A 628 -13.58 17.80 -23.62
C SER A 628 -12.73 17.13 -22.54
N SER A 629 -13.04 15.87 -22.20
CA SER A 629 -12.25 15.09 -21.24
C SER A 629 -10.78 14.96 -21.65
N ASP A 630 -10.50 14.74 -22.94
CA ASP A 630 -9.13 14.65 -23.47
C ASP A 630 -8.35 15.96 -23.27
N GLU A 631 -9.01 17.11 -23.43
CA GLU A 631 -8.40 18.40 -23.16
C GLU A 631 -8.16 18.62 -21.67
N ILE A 632 -9.06 18.14 -20.80
CA ILE A 632 -8.84 18.17 -19.35
C ILE A 632 -7.60 17.35 -18.99
N ASP A 633 -7.49 16.12 -19.52
CA ASP A 633 -6.32 15.26 -19.27
C ASP A 633 -5.04 15.95 -19.71
N GLN A 634 -5.03 16.56 -20.90
CA GLN A 634 -3.86 17.29 -21.37
C GLN A 634 -3.50 18.48 -20.47
N TRP A 635 -4.48 19.21 -19.93
CA TRP A 635 -4.25 20.28 -18.97
C TRP A 635 -3.64 19.76 -17.68
N LEU A 636 -4.14 18.64 -17.16
CA LEU A 636 -3.63 18.02 -15.94
C LEU A 636 -2.23 17.44 -16.15
N ASP A 637 -1.99 16.72 -17.25
CA ASP A 637 -0.67 16.17 -17.58
C ASP A 637 0.37 17.29 -17.63
N ASN A 638 0.03 18.43 -18.25
CA ASN A 638 0.92 19.59 -18.31
C ASN A 638 1.18 20.17 -16.91
N TYR A 639 0.16 20.29 -16.08
CA TYR A 639 0.29 20.72 -14.69
C TYR A 639 1.17 19.75 -13.88
N GLU A 640 0.96 18.44 -14.04
CA GLU A 640 1.67 17.36 -13.35
C GLU A 640 3.08 17.07 -13.91
N SER A 641 3.41 17.55 -15.10
CA SER A 641 4.75 17.43 -15.68
C SER A 641 5.73 18.49 -15.15
N GLY A 642 5.20 19.62 -14.63
CA GLY A 642 5.98 20.73 -14.06
C GLY A 642 7.03 21.34 -14.99
N ILE A 643 6.98 21.03 -16.30
CA ILE A 643 7.74 21.73 -17.34
C ILE A 643 7.10 23.10 -17.43
N ASN A 644 7.62 24.04 -16.62
CA ASN A 644 7.21 25.44 -16.54
C ASN A 644 5.85 25.67 -17.21
N PRO A 645 4.71 25.23 -16.62
CA PRO A 645 3.46 24.97 -17.33
C PRO A 645 2.97 26.20 -18.07
N VAL A 646 3.47 26.38 -19.28
CA VAL A 646 2.78 27.14 -20.28
C VAL A 646 1.57 26.25 -20.50
N GLY A 647 0.40 26.74 -20.08
CA GLY A 647 -0.84 26.07 -20.44
C GLY A 647 -0.80 25.71 -21.93
N PRO A 648 -1.47 24.64 -22.35
CA PRO A 648 -1.40 24.12 -23.71
C PRO A 648 -1.37 25.25 -24.76
N PRO A 649 -0.61 25.09 -25.86
CA PRO A 649 -0.39 26.15 -26.85
C PRO A 649 -1.69 26.85 -27.25
N ALA A 650 -1.60 28.14 -27.59
CA ALA A 650 -2.75 29.05 -27.75
C ALA A 650 -3.88 28.55 -28.69
N ASN A 651 -3.63 27.53 -29.49
CA ASN A 651 -4.51 26.92 -30.47
C ASN A 651 -5.06 25.54 -30.05
N LEU A 652 -5.07 25.17 -28.76
CA LEU A 652 -5.54 23.86 -28.29
C LEU A 652 -7.04 23.54 -28.55
N HIS A 653 -7.77 24.35 -29.30
CA HIS A 653 -8.96 23.87 -30.04
C HIS A 653 -8.60 23.01 -31.28
N GLY A 654 -7.33 22.62 -31.48
CA GLY A 654 -6.92 21.67 -32.50
C GLY A 654 -5.46 21.25 -32.45
N LEU A 655 -5.22 19.96 -32.15
CA LEU A 655 -4.08 19.10 -32.51
C LEU A 655 -2.63 19.57 -32.20
N LEU A 656 -1.97 18.88 -31.25
CA LEU A 656 -0.77 18.04 -31.49
C LEU A 656 -0.28 17.35 -30.20
N LYS A 657 -0.21 16.01 -30.27
CA LYS A 657 0.46 15.10 -29.32
C LYS A 657 1.93 14.98 -29.69
N ALA A 658 2.82 15.55 -28.89
CA ALA A 658 4.22 15.12 -28.79
C ALA A 658 4.88 15.79 -27.59
N LEU A 659 4.89 15.10 -26.45
CA LEU A 659 5.95 15.08 -25.42
C LEU A 659 5.52 14.11 -24.30
N GLN A 660 6.14 12.93 -24.33
CA GLN A 660 6.53 12.06 -23.20
C GLN A 660 5.49 11.63 -22.12
N SER A 661 5.19 10.33 -22.20
CA SER A 661 5.20 9.30 -21.13
C SER A 661 4.30 9.46 -19.89
N VAL A 662 3.31 8.54 -19.83
CA VAL A 662 2.56 8.05 -18.67
C VAL A 662 1.38 8.91 -18.21
N GLN A 663 0.18 8.60 -18.72
CA GLN A 663 -0.95 8.12 -17.91
C GLN A 663 -2.05 7.61 -18.84
N GLU A 664 -2.77 6.60 -18.35
CA GLU A 664 -3.57 5.63 -19.08
C GLU A 664 -4.39 4.95 -17.92
N PRO A 665 -5.69 4.61 -18.05
CA PRO A 665 -6.80 5.21 -17.32
C PRO A 665 -7.38 4.34 -16.19
N GLY A 666 -8.40 4.92 -15.58
CA GLY A 666 -8.67 4.83 -14.15
C GLY A 666 -8.21 6.18 -13.63
N LEU A 667 -9.08 7.19 -13.73
CA LEU A 667 -8.77 8.56 -13.31
C LEU A 667 -8.30 8.51 -11.85
N GLU A 668 -6.98 8.52 -11.64
CA GLU A 668 -6.44 8.82 -10.33
C GLU A 668 -6.89 10.26 -10.00
N PRO A 669 -7.25 10.55 -8.74
CA PRO A 669 -7.51 11.92 -8.33
C PRO A 669 -6.33 12.77 -8.80
N VAL A 670 -6.59 13.94 -9.39
CA VAL A 670 -5.55 14.92 -9.72
C VAL A 670 -4.58 14.98 -8.55
N CYS A 671 -3.30 14.68 -8.75
CA CYS A 671 -2.35 14.74 -7.66
C CYS A 671 -1.99 16.22 -7.46
N ILE A 672 -2.88 16.99 -6.86
CA ILE A 672 -2.70 18.46 -6.82
C ILE A 672 -1.51 18.84 -5.93
N GLU A 673 -1.19 18.01 -4.94
CA GLU A 673 0.00 18.13 -4.12
C GLU A 673 1.29 17.78 -4.90
N CYS A 674 1.17 17.06 -6.03
CA CYS A 674 2.33 16.72 -6.86
C CYS A 674 3.00 17.94 -7.49
N ALA A 675 2.34 19.10 -7.63
CA ALA A 675 2.99 20.31 -8.16
C ALA A 675 4.21 20.77 -7.33
N PHE A 676 4.20 20.50 -6.02
CA PHE A 676 5.35 20.65 -5.12
C PHE A 676 6.32 19.49 -5.19
N VAL A 677 5.81 18.32 -5.58
CA VAL A 677 6.57 17.08 -5.72
C VAL A 677 7.30 17.01 -7.07
N ILE A 678 6.95 17.79 -8.11
CA ILE A 678 7.60 17.77 -9.44
C ILE A 678 8.95 18.51 -9.51
N PRO A 679 9.16 19.66 -8.86
CA PRO A 679 10.49 20.20 -8.68
C PRO A 679 11.29 19.29 -7.77
N LEU A 680 10.62 18.73 -6.76
CA LEU A 680 11.11 17.55 -6.07
C LEU A 680 11.20 16.31 -6.98
N ARG A 681 10.72 16.22 -8.24
CA ARG A 681 10.85 15.08 -9.18
C ARG A 681 12.13 15.16 -10.01
N TRP A 682 12.50 16.37 -10.40
CA TRP A 682 13.77 16.64 -11.06
C TRP A 682 14.88 16.66 -10.02
N ALA A 683 14.64 17.39 -8.92
CA ALA A 683 15.37 17.17 -7.69
C ALA A 683 15.15 15.77 -7.14
N ASN A 684 14.11 14.97 -7.50
CA ASN A 684 13.90 13.57 -7.05
C ASN A 684 14.89 12.66 -7.72
N THR A 685 15.43 13.02 -8.87
CA THR A 685 16.53 12.19 -9.37
C THR A 685 17.73 12.27 -8.42
N GLY A 686 17.84 13.30 -7.58
CA GLY A 686 18.59 13.30 -6.33
C GLY A 686 17.78 12.82 -5.11
N TYR A 687 16.59 13.37 -4.85
CA TYR A 687 15.73 13.30 -3.67
C TYR A 687 14.85 12.04 -3.60
N ASN A 688 14.39 11.42 -4.69
CA ASN A 688 14.02 9.99 -4.79
C ASN A 688 15.27 9.13 -4.88
N VAL A 689 16.46 9.59 -5.22
CA VAL A 689 17.67 8.79 -4.93
C VAL A 689 18.01 8.82 -3.42
N PHE A 690 17.51 9.81 -2.69
CA PHE A 690 17.61 9.96 -1.22
C PHE A 690 16.37 9.49 -0.43
N LYS A 691 15.22 9.38 -1.09
CA LYS A 691 13.92 8.86 -0.59
C LYS A 691 13.54 7.52 -1.19
N ASP A 692 14.14 7.09 -2.31
CA ASP A 692 14.07 5.69 -2.71
C ASP A 692 14.55 4.96 -1.47
N PRO A 693 13.73 4.07 -0.91
CA PRO A 693 14.33 2.94 -0.26
C PRO A 693 15.37 2.45 -1.25
N ILE A 694 16.64 2.52 -0.89
CA ILE A 694 17.74 1.79 -1.52
C ILE A 694 17.37 0.30 -1.76
N TRP A 695 16.31 -0.14 -1.08
CA TRP A 695 15.54 -1.37 -1.10
C TRP A 695 14.53 -1.53 -2.25
N ALA A 696 14.24 -0.53 -3.07
CA ALA A 696 13.34 -0.69 -4.21
C ALA A 696 13.96 -1.67 -5.22
N GLY A 697 15.24 -1.48 -5.59
CA GLY A 697 15.93 -2.41 -6.50
C GLY A 697 16.38 -3.73 -5.88
N ILE A 698 16.52 -3.82 -4.55
CA ILE A 698 17.12 -4.98 -3.86
C ILE A 698 16.07 -5.73 -3.01
N GLY A 699 14.84 -5.21 -2.88
CA GLY A 699 13.78 -5.82 -2.06
C GLY A 699 12.34 -5.48 -2.47
N ARG A 700 12.08 -4.75 -3.56
CA ARG A 700 10.71 -4.49 -4.07
C ARG A 700 10.65 -4.54 -5.59
N GLY A 701 10.13 -5.64 -6.15
CA GLY A 701 9.35 -5.50 -7.38
C GLY A 701 8.30 -4.38 -7.18
N GLY A 702 8.09 -3.55 -8.20
CA GLY A 702 7.47 -2.22 -8.15
C GLY A 702 6.30 -1.97 -7.18
N LYS A 703 6.26 -0.72 -6.70
CA LYS A 703 5.22 0.03 -5.95
C LYS A 703 5.26 0.01 -4.39
N PRO A 704 4.99 1.15 -3.72
CA PRO A 704 5.06 1.26 -2.26
C PRO A 704 3.67 1.14 -1.61
N SER A 705 3.42 0.04 -0.88
CA SER A 705 2.68 0.04 0.40
C SER A 705 2.81 -1.34 1.05
N ALA A 706 3.00 -1.36 2.37
CA ALA A 706 3.10 -2.52 3.27
C ALA A 706 4.28 -3.50 3.03
N GLU A 707 5.09 -3.66 4.08
CA GLU A 707 5.83 -4.87 4.50
C GLU A 707 6.05 -5.97 3.45
N ALA A 708 7.31 -6.19 3.04
CA ALA A 708 7.86 -7.26 2.19
C ALA A 708 6.96 -8.49 1.86
N LYS A 709 5.85 -8.29 1.15
CA LYS A 709 5.00 -9.35 0.60
C LYS A 709 5.34 -9.45 -0.88
N GLN A 710 5.94 -10.58 -1.25
CA GLN A 710 6.23 -10.89 -2.66
C GLN A 710 4.92 -11.23 -3.35
N CYS A 711 4.43 -10.32 -4.19
CA CYS A 711 3.22 -10.56 -4.97
C CYS A 711 3.57 -11.40 -6.19
N VAL A 712 2.81 -12.48 -6.38
CA VAL A 712 2.66 -13.09 -7.69
C VAL A 712 1.69 -12.18 -8.42
N ASP A 713 2.18 -11.36 -9.34
CA ASP A 713 1.32 -10.67 -10.28
C ASP A 713 0.53 -11.77 -11.04
N LEU A 714 -0.78 -11.85 -10.80
CA LEU A 714 -1.67 -12.31 -11.87
C LEU A 714 -1.35 -11.40 -13.06
N PRO A 715 -1.12 -11.93 -14.28
CA PRO A 715 -0.81 -11.06 -15.40
C PRO A 715 -1.89 -9.98 -15.49
N PRO A 716 -1.53 -8.69 -15.34
CA PRO A 716 -2.52 -7.63 -15.36
C PRO A 716 -3.26 -7.72 -16.70
N GLN A 717 -4.59 -7.72 -16.66
CA GLN A 717 -5.38 -7.46 -17.86
C GLN A 717 -4.87 -6.14 -18.45
N LEU A 718 -4.67 -6.08 -19.78
CA LEU A 718 -4.31 -4.83 -20.44
C LEU A 718 -5.30 -3.78 -19.99
N THR A 719 -4.78 -2.71 -19.39
CA THR A 719 -5.57 -1.57 -18.96
C THR A 719 -6.26 -0.92 -20.17
N THR A 720 -7.22 -0.02 -19.97
CA THR A 720 -7.99 0.55 -21.10
C THR A 720 -7.13 1.39 -22.07
N ALA A 721 -6.16 2.14 -21.59
CA ALA A 721 -4.78 1.67 -21.57
C ALA A 721 -3.88 1.83 -22.79
N GLU A 722 -2.73 1.22 -22.60
CA GLU A 722 -2.37 -0.04 -23.25
C GLU A 722 -3.29 -0.46 -24.40
N ARG A 723 -4.59 -0.77 -24.20
CA ARG A 723 -5.47 -1.11 -25.33
C ARG A 723 -5.66 0.05 -26.31
N ALA A 724 -6.01 1.24 -25.83
CA ALA A 724 -6.09 2.44 -26.65
C ALA A 724 -4.75 2.80 -27.31
N GLY A 725 -3.63 2.65 -26.60
CA GLY A 725 -2.27 2.80 -27.15
C GLY A 725 -1.96 1.86 -28.30
N MET A 726 -2.27 0.58 -28.13
CA MET A 726 -2.06 -0.44 -29.16
C MET A 726 -2.91 -0.21 -30.40
N LEU A 727 -4.16 0.27 -30.24
CA LEU A 727 -4.98 0.64 -31.39
C LEU A 727 -4.45 1.89 -32.10
N ARG A 728 -3.95 2.89 -31.37
CA ARG A 728 -3.32 4.09 -31.96
C ARG A 728 -2.10 3.73 -32.80
N GLU A 729 -1.22 2.86 -32.29
CA GLU A 729 -0.07 2.35 -33.04
C GLU A 729 -0.51 1.62 -34.30
N LEU A 730 -1.55 0.79 -34.22
CA LEU A 730 -2.09 0.05 -35.35
C LEU A 730 -2.64 0.99 -36.45
N PHE A 731 -3.45 1.99 -36.09
CA PHE A 731 -4.05 2.92 -37.07
C PHE A 731 -3.01 3.81 -37.76
N GLY A 732 -1.81 3.96 -37.20
CA GLY A 732 -0.71 4.72 -37.79
C GLY A 732 0.10 3.95 -38.85
N GLN A 733 -0.20 2.68 -39.10
CA GLN A 733 0.63 1.79 -39.93
C GLN A 733 -0.07 1.42 -41.25
N LYS A 734 0.71 1.04 -42.28
CA LYS A 734 0.18 0.47 -43.54
C LYS A 734 0.79 -0.91 -43.78
N GLY A 735 -0.01 -1.87 -44.22
CA GLY A 735 0.40 -3.25 -44.47
C GLY A 735 0.28 -4.16 -43.24
N ASN A 736 1.01 -5.28 -43.25
CA ASN A 736 1.04 -6.22 -42.12
C ASN A 736 1.97 -5.68 -41.03
N THR A 737 1.44 -5.53 -39.82
CA THR A 737 2.20 -5.01 -38.68
C THR A 737 2.09 -5.98 -37.52
N ARG A 738 3.25 -6.33 -36.94
CA ARG A 738 3.29 -7.10 -35.70
C ARG A 738 2.87 -6.19 -34.55
N MET A 739 1.84 -6.61 -33.81
CA MET A 739 1.45 -5.97 -32.55
C MET A 739 2.14 -6.69 -31.38
N ARG A 740 1.91 -6.20 -30.16
CA ARG A 740 2.48 -6.79 -28.94
C ARG A 740 1.93 -8.19 -28.66
N THR A 741 2.46 -8.84 -27.62
CA THR A 741 1.89 -10.08 -27.09
C THR A 741 0.85 -9.73 -26.03
N ALA A 742 -0.33 -10.36 -26.05
CA ALA A 742 -1.40 -10.14 -25.07
C ALA A 742 -2.16 -11.43 -24.74
N THR A 743 -2.88 -11.49 -23.63
CA THR A 743 -3.72 -12.67 -23.34
C THR A 743 -4.93 -12.73 -24.28
N ARG A 744 -5.61 -13.88 -24.35
CA ARG A 744 -6.85 -14.01 -25.12
C ARG A 744 -7.95 -13.05 -24.63
N ALA A 745 -8.07 -12.85 -23.31
CA ALA A 745 -9.04 -11.93 -22.74
C ALA A 745 -8.74 -10.48 -23.14
N ASP A 746 -7.46 -10.09 -23.09
CA ASP A 746 -7.01 -8.76 -23.52
C ASP A 746 -7.20 -8.54 -25.02
N SER A 747 -6.95 -9.58 -25.81
CA SER A 747 -7.19 -9.56 -27.26
C SER A 747 -8.67 -9.37 -27.58
N ASP A 748 -9.56 -10.08 -26.89
CA ASP A 748 -11.01 -9.94 -27.07
C ASP A 748 -11.49 -8.55 -26.58
N ALA A 749 -10.96 -8.04 -25.47
CA ALA A 749 -11.26 -6.68 -24.99
C ALA A 749 -10.78 -5.60 -25.98
N LEU A 750 -9.55 -5.72 -26.46
CA LEU A 750 -8.96 -4.85 -27.49
C LEU A 750 -9.75 -4.94 -28.81
N GLY A 751 -10.23 -6.14 -29.14
CA GLY A 751 -11.09 -6.41 -30.28
C GLY A 751 -12.40 -5.62 -30.23
N LYS A 752 -13.07 -5.58 -29.07
CA LYS A 752 -14.29 -4.77 -28.85
C LYS A 752 -14.01 -3.29 -28.99
N ASP A 753 -12.94 -2.81 -28.38
CA ASP A 753 -12.53 -1.40 -28.47
C ASP A 753 -12.20 -1.02 -29.94
N PHE A 754 -11.60 -1.94 -30.69
CA PHE A 754 -11.25 -1.75 -32.10
C PHE A 754 -12.48 -1.64 -33.01
N VAL A 755 -13.46 -2.53 -32.88
CA VAL A 755 -14.66 -2.52 -33.75
C VAL A 755 -15.70 -1.49 -33.31
N GLY A 756 -15.63 -1.03 -32.05
CA GLY A 756 -16.50 -0.01 -31.48
C GLY A 756 -17.93 -0.50 -31.21
N PRO A 757 -18.79 0.34 -30.60
CA PRO A 757 -20.17 -0.01 -30.30
C PRO A 757 -20.98 -0.30 -31.57
N GLY A 758 -21.96 -1.22 -31.47
CA GLY A 758 -22.80 -1.61 -32.60
C GLY A 758 -22.13 -2.57 -33.59
N PHE A 759 -21.00 -3.17 -33.22
CA PHE A 759 -20.38 -4.23 -34.02
C PHE A 759 -21.30 -5.46 -34.15
N ARG A 760 -21.06 -6.24 -35.20
CA ARG A 760 -21.73 -7.52 -35.44
C ARG A 760 -20.71 -8.62 -35.67
N GLU A 761 -21.12 -9.87 -35.50
CA GLU A 761 -20.27 -11.01 -35.80
C GLU A 761 -20.05 -11.16 -37.31
N THR A 762 -18.87 -11.64 -37.71
CA THR A 762 -18.61 -11.97 -39.12
C THR A 762 -19.44 -13.18 -39.54
N ARG A 763 -19.79 -13.28 -40.83
CA ARG A 763 -20.68 -14.34 -41.35
C ARG A 763 -20.17 -15.77 -41.08
N ASP A 764 -18.86 -15.91 -40.90
CA ASP A 764 -18.15 -17.16 -40.63
C ASP A 764 -17.89 -17.40 -39.13
N GLY A 765 -18.40 -16.55 -38.23
CA GLY A 765 -18.26 -16.68 -36.78
C GLY A 765 -16.82 -16.53 -36.27
N SER A 766 -15.90 -16.06 -37.10
CA SER A 766 -14.46 -16.03 -36.78
C SER A 766 -13.97 -14.68 -36.26
N GLY A 767 -14.88 -13.74 -35.99
CA GLY A 767 -14.54 -12.42 -35.48
C GLY A 767 -15.71 -11.45 -35.42
N TRP A 768 -15.38 -10.19 -35.14
CA TRP A 768 -16.31 -9.06 -35.12
C TRP A 768 -15.99 -8.06 -36.22
N VAL A 769 -17.02 -7.40 -36.74
CA VAL A 769 -16.93 -6.32 -37.72
C VAL A 769 -17.69 -5.10 -37.22
N SER A 770 -17.08 -3.93 -37.35
CA SER A 770 -17.68 -2.64 -36.99
C SER A 770 -18.98 -2.37 -37.75
N ALA A 771 -19.84 -1.51 -37.21
CA ALA A 771 -21.13 -1.16 -37.81
C ALA A 771 -21.00 -0.64 -39.25
N ASP A 772 -19.94 0.12 -39.53
CA ASP A 772 -19.59 0.66 -40.86
C ASP A 772 -18.92 -0.37 -41.80
N GLY A 773 -18.57 -1.56 -41.31
CA GLY A 773 -17.90 -2.61 -42.09
C GLY A 773 -16.41 -2.42 -42.33
N LEU A 774 -15.81 -1.34 -41.82
CA LEU A 774 -14.44 -0.93 -42.14
C LEU A 774 -13.37 -1.54 -41.24
N ARG A 775 -13.74 -2.00 -40.04
CA ARG A 775 -12.83 -2.61 -39.06
C ARG A 775 -13.27 -4.04 -38.76
N VAL A 776 -12.35 -4.98 -38.87
CA VAL A 776 -12.61 -6.40 -38.60
C VAL A 776 -11.59 -6.93 -37.60
N TYR A 777 -12.06 -7.31 -36.42
CA TYR A 777 -11.29 -8.07 -35.45
C TYR A 777 -11.52 -9.57 -35.69
N ARG A 778 -10.47 -10.36 -35.84
CA ARG A 778 -10.54 -11.83 -35.97
C ARG A 778 -10.02 -12.47 -34.70
N PHE A 779 -10.81 -13.38 -34.14
CA PHE A 779 -10.49 -14.05 -32.89
C PHE A 779 -9.16 -14.81 -32.95
N PRO A 780 -8.49 -15.01 -31.80
CA PRO A 780 -7.31 -15.85 -31.69
C PRO A 780 -7.50 -17.22 -32.35
N LYS A 781 -6.64 -17.53 -33.32
CA LYS A 781 -6.59 -18.83 -33.99
C LYS A 781 -5.14 -19.29 -34.16
N SER A 782 -4.94 -20.60 -34.13
CA SER A 782 -3.64 -21.20 -34.48
C SER A 782 -3.27 -20.79 -35.91
N LYS A 783 -2.06 -20.25 -36.09
CA LYS A 783 -1.56 -19.82 -37.38
C LYS A 783 -0.09 -20.14 -37.54
N ASP A 784 0.24 -20.73 -38.69
CA ASP A 784 1.61 -20.83 -39.16
C ASP A 784 1.94 -19.53 -39.92
N SER A 785 2.51 -18.56 -39.20
CA SER A 785 2.78 -17.22 -39.73
C SER A 785 4.05 -16.67 -39.08
N PRO A 786 4.91 -15.95 -39.83
CA PRO A 786 6.10 -15.29 -39.27
C PRO A 786 5.76 -14.17 -38.29
N TYR A 787 4.48 -13.89 -38.02
CA TYR A 787 4.01 -12.92 -37.03
C TYR A 787 3.32 -13.56 -35.81
N ALA A 788 3.31 -14.88 -35.70
CA ALA A 788 2.65 -15.64 -34.63
C ALA A 788 3.69 -16.38 -33.78
N ASP A 789 4.51 -15.67 -33.01
CA ASP A 789 5.62 -16.26 -32.25
C ASP A 789 5.16 -17.29 -31.18
N THR A 790 3.89 -17.23 -30.73
CA THR A 790 3.30 -18.22 -29.80
C THR A 790 2.49 -19.31 -30.50
N GLY A 791 2.45 -19.30 -31.84
CA GLY A 791 1.61 -20.19 -32.65
C GLY A 791 0.11 -19.84 -32.68
N VAL A 792 -0.33 -18.87 -31.87
CA VAL A 792 -1.73 -18.38 -31.81
C VAL A 792 -1.76 -16.88 -32.02
N GLN A 793 -2.62 -16.41 -32.93
CA GLN A 793 -2.68 -15.01 -33.32
C GLN A 793 -4.12 -14.54 -33.51
N SER A 794 -4.40 -13.30 -33.11
CA SER A 794 -5.60 -12.55 -33.54
C SER A 794 -5.24 -11.47 -34.55
N ASN A 795 -6.20 -11.04 -35.36
CA ASN A 795 -5.97 -10.04 -36.41
C ASN A 795 -6.88 -8.84 -36.29
N PHE A 796 -6.33 -7.66 -36.55
CA PHE A 796 -7.02 -6.39 -36.54
C PHE A 796 -6.91 -5.74 -37.92
N GLN A 797 -7.98 -5.80 -38.70
CA GLN A 797 -7.99 -5.43 -40.11
C GLN A 797 -8.72 -4.11 -40.32
N VAL A 798 -8.11 -3.17 -41.03
CA VAL A 798 -8.73 -1.92 -41.47
C VAL A 798 -8.84 -1.91 -42.99
N LYS A 799 -10.04 -1.62 -43.50
CA LYS A 799 -10.39 -1.65 -44.91
C LYS A 799 -10.83 -0.27 -45.41
N SER A 800 -10.55 0.03 -46.68
CA SER A 800 -10.99 1.27 -47.33
C SER A 800 -12.46 1.23 -47.75
N THR A 801 -13.01 0.03 -47.92
CA THR A 801 -14.44 -0.22 -48.16
C THR A 801 -14.85 -1.52 -47.47
N PRO A 802 -16.13 -1.74 -47.12
CA PRO A 802 -16.58 -2.94 -46.38
C PRO A 802 -16.19 -4.28 -47.04
N ASN A 803 -16.18 -4.30 -48.37
CA ASN A 803 -15.82 -5.47 -49.18
C ASN A 803 -14.38 -5.43 -49.72
N GLY A 804 -13.61 -4.39 -49.39
CA GLY A 804 -12.23 -4.21 -49.83
C GLY A 804 -11.23 -5.10 -49.08
N GLN A 805 -10.03 -5.21 -49.65
CA GLN A 805 -8.88 -5.82 -48.97
C GLN A 805 -8.40 -4.91 -47.83
N PRO A 806 -7.87 -5.47 -46.74
CA PRO A 806 -7.33 -4.66 -45.65
C PRO A 806 -6.07 -3.94 -46.11
N TYR A 807 -5.98 -2.64 -45.85
CA TYR A 807 -4.76 -1.85 -46.07
C TYR A 807 -3.93 -1.70 -44.80
N VAL A 808 -4.50 -2.06 -43.64
CA VAL A 808 -3.80 -2.28 -42.38
C VAL A 808 -4.21 -3.65 -41.84
N ASN A 809 -3.24 -4.45 -41.41
CA ASN A 809 -3.47 -5.75 -40.81
C ASN A 809 -2.55 -5.95 -39.61
N GLY A 810 -3.09 -5.70 -38.42
CA GLY A 810 -2.43 -5.90 -37.15
C GLY A 810 -2.42 -7.37 -36.76
N HIS A 811 -1.26 -7.87 -36.37
CA HIS A 811 -1.01 -9.24 -35.97
C HIS A 811 -0.66 -9.28 -34.48
N LEU A 812 -1.66 -9.52 -33.63
CA LEU A 812 -1.47 -9.60 -32.18
C LEU A 812 -1.17 -11.03 -31.79
N ASN A 813 0.02 -11.22 -31.24
CA ASN A 813 0.49 -12.50 -30.77
C ASN A 813 -0.20 -12.83 -29.44
N ILE A 814 -0.73 -14.04 -29.29
CA ILE A 814 -1.52 -14.39 -28.12
C ILE A 814 -0.64 -15.16 -27.15
N ALA A 815 -0.33 -14.53 -26.01
CA ALA A 815 0.33 -15.20 -24.91
C ALA A 815 -0.55 -16.40 -24.47
N PRO A 816 0.05 -17.58 -24.23
CA PRO A 816 -0.64 -18.70 -23.60
C PRO A 816 -1.31 -18.28 -22.30
#